data_AF-W9VFU1-F1
#
_entry.id   AF-W9VFU1-F1
#
_cell.length_a   1.000
_cell.length_b   1.000
_cell.length_c   1.000
_cell.angle_alpha   90.00
_cell.angle_beta   90.00
_cell.angle_gamma   90.00
#
_symmetry.space_group_name_H-M   'P 1'
#
loop_
_entity.id
_entity.type
_entity.pdbx_description
1 polymer ?
#
loop_
_entity_poly.entity_id
_entity_poly.type
_entity_poly.pdbx_seq_one_letter_code
_entity_poly.pdbx_strand_id
1 'polypeptide(L)'
;MGSATAPCRTPSPSSSASAAPQTPGEAGTLRIITDLRTKQLPPPSPRKRVSIATRRDIDGAVSPFTSQPQTPWPDNSPPTQSRSSSLAFNYDIFNTSPRRWPPTPRMGTLPEERETLINQAGRSSKDAYPRLSQDSVTTASTASLVLESLNLSHATEKRSQPTDYRDDDSDPELPRFKDKNYTIGGQRMSRGLKRALWVLSAIAVVGWGLALLAFLAGGRYKHASTLDYDHETPIKSSGKKVTMEQIRNGQWSPKYANIEWIAGPNGEDGLLLEISRQGKDYLVVEDIRSRTSSAANASNARTLVKSGWINYGGEQYWTSDFWVSPDMKKVLLLANPEKVFRHSFLGLYFILDVETQNAQPLDPALPDAKIQLAQWSPQSDSIVFTRDNNMFLRSLASTQVTTITTDGGPEYFYGIPDWAYEEEVFGTNTATWWARDGQYLAFLRTNETTVPEYPVQYFLSRPSGKTPVEGLENYPEVKEIKYPKAGAPNPVVDMLFYDIAKQEVFSVDIEGGFPDEDRIIFNIVFADDGKALVSESNRESDRVRIVLVDVAAQSGHTVRIVDLKDVDGGWIEPTQQTKYIPADPDNGRPQDGYVDVVISDNGNHLAYFSPLNSSIPVMLTKGNWEVDGGPAAVDLQNNLVYFTAAKQAPTQRHVYSVKLDGTDMQSLVPTNEAGYWESSFSSGAGYISLKYTGPNIPYQKVISTPAKPEKISQVLEENKALAQMASSHELPHQIFQNVTVDGYTLQVVERRPPHFDPKKKYPVLFYLYGGPGSQMVNRRFHVDFQSYVASSLGYVVVTVDGRGTGFIGREARTIIRNNLGSYEAHDQIATAKIWAKKSYVDADRIAIWGWSYGGFMTLKVLETDAGETFKYGMAVAPVTDWRFYDSIYTERYMRTPQNNPQGYDKSAISNVTAMAQNVRFLIMHGVADDNVHMQNTLTLLDKFDLAGIENYDVHFFPDSDHSILFHNANSIVYDKLGTWLVNAFNGEWYRTEDPRPVETGEVNDDLGERGTR
;
A
#
# COMPACT_ATOMS: atom_id res chain seq x y z
N MET A 1 61.50 11.99 -32.82
CA MET A 1 61.11 13.14 -31.98
C MET A 1 59.76 12.83 -31.35
N GLY A 2 59.54 13.20 -30.09
CA GLY A 2 58.21 13.29 -29.45
C GLY A 2 57.33 12.04 -29.39
N SER A 3 57.40 11.28 -28.29
CA SER A 3 56.30 10.40 -27.87
C SER A 3 56.37 10.07 -26.36
N ALA A 4 55.24 9.58 -25.84
CA ALA A 4 55.05 8.80 -24.60
C ALA A 4 55.02 9.49 -23.21
N THR A 5 53.90 9.21 -22.51
CA THR A 5 53.74 8.90 -21.07
C THR A 5 53.95 9.97 -19.98
N ALA A 6 53.08 9.90 -18.96
CA ALA A 6 53.29 10.49 -17.63
C ALA A 6 54.38 9.73 -16.84
N PRO A 7 54.93 10.30 -15.75
CA PRO A 7 54.51 9.83 -14.42
C PRO A 7 54.59 10.86 -13.27
N CYS A 8 54.29 10.36 -12.05
CA CYS A 8 54.26 11.06 -10.75
C CYS A 8 55.56 11.77 -10.31
N ARG A 9 55.45 12.67 -9.32
CA ARG A 9 56.53 13.00 -8.37
C ARG A 9 56.05 13.39 -6.96
N THR A 10 56.82 12.91 -5.97
CA THR A 10 56.83 13.21 -4.52
C THR A 10 57.73 14.46 -4.25
N PRO A 11 58.00 15.03 -3.03
CA PRO A 11 58.31 14.34 -1.75
C PRO A 11 57.98 15.03 -0.39
N SER A 12 58.33 14.34 0.70
CA SER A 12 58.49 14.81 2.10
C SER A 12 59.78 15.66 2.29
N PRO A 13 60.11 16.27 3.48
CA PRO A 13 60.66 15.49 4.62
C PRO A 13 60.51 16.07 6.07
N SER A 14 60.90 15.26 7.08
CA SER A 14 61.40 15.62 8.45
C SER A 14 60.51 16.42 9.42
N SER A 15 60.58 16.29 10.76
CA SER A 15 61.04 15.27 11.75
C SER A 15 60.54 15.77 13.16
N SER A 16 60.67 15.17 14.35
CA SER A 16 61.24 13.94 14.98
C SER A 16 60.45 13.71 16.32
N ALA A 17 60.70 12.81 17.30
CA ALA A 17 61.81 11.90 17.64
C ALA A 17 61.33 10.71 18.56
N SER A 18 62.23 10.23 19.42
CA SER A 18 62.11 9.36 20.63
C SER A 18 60.84 9.47 21.50
N ALA A 19 60.39 8.43 22.24
CA ALA A 19 60.83 7.03 22.35
C ALA A 19 59.76 6.11 23.01
N ALA A 20 59.95 4.79 22.89
CA ALA A 20 59.23 3.71 23.61
C ALA A 20 59.97 3.39 24.96
N PRO A 21 59.49 2.52 25.90
CA PRO A 21 58.74 1.28 25.63
C PRO A 21 57.70 0.80 26.68
N GLN A 22 57.20 -0.43 26.44
CA GLN A 22 56.61 -1.42 27.38
C GLN A 22 55.12 -1.31 27.83
N THR A 23 54.45 -2.45 27.64
CA THR A 23 53.17 -2.93 28.23
C THR A 23 53.47 -3.75 29.52
N PRO A 24 52.51 -4.37 30.25
CA PRO A 24 51.04 -4.49 30.07
C PRO A 24 50.20 -4.13 31.33
N GLY A 25 48.85 -4.31 31.30
CA GLY A 25 48.04 -4.31 32.53
C GLY A 25 46.50 -4.13 32.38
N GLU A 26 45.78 -5.25 32.48
CA GLU A 26 44.41 -5.48 33.03
C GLU A 26 43.26 -4.45 32.97
N ALA A 27 42.16 -4.91 32.36
CA ALA A 27 40.74 -4.87 32.79
C ALA A 27 40.18 -3.73 33.68
N GLY A 28 39.11 -3.07 33.18
CA GLY A 28 38.19 -2.27 33.99
C GLY A 28 36.73 -2.40 33.52
N THR A 29 35.86 -2.97 34.35
CA THR A 29 34.44 -3.24 34.02
C THR A 29 33.58 -1.98 34.14
N LEU A 30 32.85 -1.62 33.08
CA LEU A 30 31.90 -0.50 33.10
C LEU A 30 30.52 -0.96 33.59
N ARG A 31 30.17 -0.60 34.84
CA ARG A 31 28.80 -0.68 35.36
C ARG A 31 28.10 0.66 35.13
N ILE A 32 26.89 0.65 34.59
CA ILE A 32 25.98 1.80 34.63
C ILE A 32 25.30 1.84 35.99
N ILE A 33 25.12 3.04 36.54
CA ILE A 33 24.74 3.26 37.95
C ILE A 33 23.24 3.47 38.07
N THR A 34 22.59 2.63 38.88
CA THR A 34 21.33 2.97 39.56
C THR A 34 21.64 3.44 40.98
N ASP A 35 21.18 4.64 41.36
CA ASP A 35 20.84 4.93 42.76
C ASP A 35 19.89 6.12 42.92
N LEU A 36 19.12 6.12 44.01
CA LEU A 36 18.10 7.12 44.35
C LEU A 36 18.41 7.74 45.72
N ARG A 37 18.66 9.07 45.78
CA ARG A 37 18.28 9.90 46.96
C ARG A 37 18.42 11.42 46.77
N THR A 38 17.26 12.09 46.86
CA THR A 38 17.00 13.36 47.57
C THR A 38 18.17 14.35 47.82
N LYS A 39 18.05 15.56 47.26
CA LYS A 39 18.59 16.79 47.87
C LYS A 39 17.66 17.99 47.58
N GLN A 40 17.78 19.03 48.40
CA GLN A 40 16.78 20.11 48.52
C GLN A 40 16.92 21.21 47.45
N LEU A 41 15.79 21.84 47.11
CA LEU A 41 15.74 23.06 46.30
C LEU A 41 15.93 24.33 47.18
N PRO A 42 16.66 25.36 46.71
CA PRO A 42 16.74 26.67 47.36
C PRO A 42 15.49 27.55 47.05
N PRO A 43 15.22 28.60 47.85
CA PRO A 43 13.93 29.31 47.82
C PRO A 43 13.87 30.49 46.82
N PRO A 44 12.67 30.83 46.29
CA PRO A 44 12.45 32.03 45.50
C PRO A 44 12.33 33.30 46.37
N SER A 45 12.88 34.43 45.90
CA SER A 45 12.75 35.74 46.56
C SER A 45 12.83 36.89 45.52
N PRO A 46 12.45 38.14 45.85
CA PRO A 46 11.02 38.45 45.83
C PRO A 46 10.64 39.78 45.13
N ARG A 47 9.38 39.84 44.64
CA ARG A 47 8.54 41.04 44.43
C ARG A 47 9.11 42.22 43.61
N LYS A 48 8.28 42.69 42.67
CA LYS A 48 7.85 44.11 42.70
C LYS A 48 6.37 44.26 42.33
N ARG A 49 5.62 44.97 43.18
CA ARG A 49 4.28 45.49 42.86
C ARG A 49 4.43 46.91 42.30
N VAL A 50 3.51 47.28 41.41
CA VAL A 50 2.92 48.62 41.37
C VAL A 50 1.39 48.43 41.46
N SER A 51 0.66 49.43 41.92
CA SER A 51 -0.76 49.37 42.28
C SER A 51 -1.45 50.72 42.05
N ILE A 52 -2.75 50.85 42.39
CA ILE A 52 -3.65 52.05 42.32
C ILE A 52 -4.46 52.06 40.98
N ALA A 53 -5.79 52.27 40.93
CA ALA A 53 -6.78 52.70 41.94
C ALA A 53 -8.17 52.00 41.88
N THR A 54 -8.88 52.11 43.02
CA THR A 54 -10.35 52.05 43.31
C THR A 54 -11.34 52.30 42.14
N ARG A 55 -12.54 51.70 42.12
CA ARG A 55 -13.68 51.78 43.10
C ARG A 55 -14.49 50.46 43.12
N ARG A 56 -15.05 49.96 44.25
CA ARG A 56 -16.27 50.38 45.01
C ARG A 56 -17.56 50.32 44.18
N ASP A 57 -18.71 49.77 44.62
CA ASP A 57 -19.15 48.93 45.77
C ASP A 57 -20.31 48.01 45.20
N ILE A 58 -21.06 47.08 45.84
CA ILE A 58 -21.32 46.67 47.24
C ILE A 58 -21.91 45.21 47.28
N ASP A 59 -22.27 44.71 48.49
CA ASP A 59 -23.08 43.53 48.95
C ASP A 59 -23.76 42.51 47.99
N GLY A 60 -23.94 41.22 48.35
CA GLY A 60 -23.64 40.48 49.60
C GLY A 60 -23.66 38.94 49.36
N ALA A 61 -22.89 38.10 50.08
CA ALA A 61 -23.08 37.56 51.43
C ALA A 61 -24.21 36.48 51.55
N VAL A 62 -24.05 35.31 52.19
CA VAL A 62 -22.91 34.65 52.90
C VAL A 62 -23.15 33.10 52.97
N SER A 63 -22.17 32.30 53.38
CA SER A 63 -22.22 30.80 53.51
C SER A 63 -22.01 30.37 55.00
N PRO A 64 -21.44 29.21 55.48
CA PRO A 64 -20.86 27.99 54.87
C PRO A 64 -21.06 26.60 55.59
N PHE A 65 -20.48 25.53 55.00
CA PHE A 65 -19.71 24.41 55.61
C PHE A 65 -20.30 23.11 56.26
N THR A 66 -19.69 21.97 55.82
CA THR A 66 -19.31 20.71 56.56
C THR A 66 -20.40 19.74 57.08
N SER A 67 -20.18 18.43 57.36
CA SER A 67 -18.95 17.58 57.43
C SER A 67 -19.17 16.11 56.98
N GLN A 68 -18.08 15.31 56.89
CA GLN A 68 -18.00 13.83 56.72
C GLN A 68 -17.96 13.07 58.08
N PRO A 69 -17.70 11.73 58.18
CA PRO A 69 -18.06 10.51 57.38
C PRO A 69 -18.56 9.31 58.24
N GLN A 70 -18.95 8.15 57.64
CA GLN A 70 -18.48 6.76 57.97
C GLN A 70 -19.22 5.60 57.23
N THR A 71 -18.62 4.40 57.25
CA THR A 71 -19.03 3.07 56.69
C THR A 71 -19.65 2.15 57.80
N PRO A 72 -20.17 0.89 57.61
CA PRO A 72 -19.87 -0.12 56.55
C PRO A 72 -21.01 -1.06 56.03
N TRP A 73 -20.60 -1.98 55.13
CA TRP A 73 -21.09 -3.34 54.71
C TRP A 73 -21.99 -4.17 55.65
N PRO A 74 -22.61 -5.33 55.24
CA PRO A 74 -22.91 -5.88 53.89
C PRO A 74 -24.36 -6.48 53.72
N ASP A 75 -24.69 -7.07 52.54
CA ASP A 75 -24.95 -8.53 52.37
C ASP A 75 -26.13 -9.01 51.45
N ASN A 76 -25.88 -10.15 50.80
CA ASN A 76 -26.74 -11.18 50.16
C ASN A 76 -28.13 -10.93 49.51
N SER A 77 -28.16 -11.22 48.20
CA SER A 77 -29.08 -12.17 47.51
C SER A 77 -30.51 -11.75 47.05
N PRO A 78 -31.06 -12.40 46.00
CA PRO A 78 -32.22 -11.91 45.24
C PRO A 78 -33.55 -12.60 45.61
N PRO A 79 -34.68 -12.20 44.99
CA PRO A 79 -35.12 -13.02 43.85
C PRO A 79 -35.72 -12.23 42.66
N THR A 80 -36.01 -12.98 41.59
CA THR A 80 -36.74 -12.56 40.40
C THR A 80 -38.18 -12.10 40.68
N GLN A 81 -38.67 -11.11 39.94
CA GLN A 81 -39.72 -11.34 38.93
C GLN A 81 -39.99 -10.11 38.04
N SER A 82 -40.61 -10.36 36.90
CA SER A 82 -41.03 -9.34 35.94
C SER A 82 -42.39 -8.74 36.28
N ARG A 83 -42.62 -7.51 35.81
CA ARG A 83 -43.84 -7.15 35.06
C ARG A 83 -43.67 -5.79 34.38
N SER A 84 -44.16 -5.71 33.14
CA SER A 84 -44.27 -4.47 32.38
C SER A 84 -45.68 -3.89 32.47
N SER A 85 -45.77 -2.57 32.44
CA SER A 85 -46.98 -1.79 32.21
C SER A 85 -46.58 -0.35 31.88
N SER A 86 -47.12 0.34 30.87
CA SER A 86 -48.16 -0.06 29.91
C SER A 86 -48.44 1.07 28.89
N LEU A 87 -49.04 0.72 27.74
CA LEU A 87 -49.81 1.59 26.81
C LEU A 87 -48.97 2.62 25.99
N ALA A 88 -49.36 3.03 24.76
CA ALA A 88 -50.57 2.77 23.95
C ALA A 88 -50.16 2.65 22.45
N PHE A 89 -50.62 1.66 21.67
CA PHE A 89 -51.81 1.69 20.75
C PHE A 89 -51.73 2.69 19.58
N ASN A 90 -52.16 2.40 18.33
CA ASN A 90 -52.60 1.15 17.63
C ASN A 90 -52.57 1.42 16.09
N TYR A 91 -53.02 0.59 15.12
CA TYR A 91 -53.90 -0.60 15.07
C TYR A 91 -53.21 -1.70 14.19
N ASP A 92 -53.15 -3.00 14.53
CA ASP A 92 -54.21 -4.03 14.72
C ASP A 92 -55.10 -4.22 13.46
N ILE A 93 -55.40 -5.41 12.90
CA ILE A 93 -54.95 -6.82 13.05
C ILE A 93 -55.16 -7.51 11.67
N PHE A 94 -54.54 -8.63 11.28
CA PHE A 94 -54.72 -10.06 11.70
C PHE A 94 -53.70 -10.95 10.94
N ASN A 95 -53.61 -12.30 11.07
CA ASN A 95 -53.53 -13.23 12.21
C ASN A 95 -53.75 -14.70 11.74
N THR A 96 -52.81 -15.63 12.00
CA THR A 96 -53.05 -16.95 12.64
C THR A 96 -51.74 -17.71 12.87
N SER A 97 -51.73 -18.67 13.80
CA SER A 97 -50.52 -19.37 14.30
C SER A 97 -50.87 -20.81 14.77
N PRO A 98 -50.08 -21.52 15.64
CA PRO A 98 -48.99 -22.42 15.21
C PRO A 98 -49.02 -23.83 15.86
N ARG A 99 -48.05 -24.74 15.55
CA ARG A 99 -47.20 -25.51 16.54
C ARG A 99 -46.49 -26.80 16.00
N ARG A 100 -45.21 -26.95 16.42
CA ARG A 100 -44.46 -28.16 16.87
C ARG A 100 -44.27 -29.41 15.96
N TRP A 101 -43.02 -29.59 15.48
CA TRP A 101 -42.03 -30.68 15.79
C TRP A 101 -42.53 -32.13 16.07
N PRO A 102 -41.77 -33.21 15.75
CA PRO A 102 -40.96 -33.61 14.56
C PRO A 102 -41.37 -35.08 14.11
N PRO A 103 -40.55 -36.05 13.60
CA PRO A 103 -39.20 -36.13 13.01
C PRO A 103 -39.13 -36.99 11.68
N THR A 104 -38.06 -37.78 11.49
CA THR A 104 -37.71 -38.76 10.39
C THR A 104 -38.43 -40.14 10.52
N PRO A 105 -38.55 -41.03 9.48
CA PRO A 105 -37.41 -41.56 8.66
C PRO A 105 -37.61 -42.15 7.21
N ARG A 106 -36.47 -42.30 6.51
CA ARG A 106 -36.02 -43.37 5.55
C ARG A 106 -36.84 -43.84 4.31
N MET A 107 -36.10 -43.91 3.19
CA MET A 107 -36.16 -44.88 2.04
C MET A 107 -37.39 -44.88 1.11
N GLY A 108 -37.15 -44.97 -0.21
CA GLY A 108 -38.20 -45.23 -1.22
C GLY A 108 -37.75 -45.00 -2.67
N THR A 109 -37.36 -46.07 -3.36
CA THR A 109 -36.82 -46.14 -4.73
C THR A 109 -37.71 -45.61 -5.88
N LEU A 110 -37.03 -45.18 -6.95
CA LEU A 110 -37.35 -45.32 -8.40
C LEU A 110 -38.26 -46.54 -8.76
N PRO A 111 -38.96 -46.60 -9.94
CA PRO A 111 -38.39 -46.22 -11.25
C PRO A 111 -39.31 -45.76 -12.43
N GLU A 112 -38.63 -45.37 -13.53
CA GLU A 112 -38.89 -45.67 -14.97
C GLU A 112 -40.15 -45.23 -15.76
N GLU A 113 -39.87 -44.53 -16.88
CA GLU A 113 -40.35 -44.81 -18.27
C GLU A 113 -41.78 -44.42 -18.74
N ARG A 114 -42.07 -44.14 -20.04
CA ARG A 114 -41.27 -44.17 -21.30
C ARG A 114 -41.90 -43.25 -22.39
N GLU A 115 -41.08 -42.68 -23.29
CA GLU A 115 -41.29 -42.49 -24.77
C GLU A 115 -42.56 -41.76 -25.31
N THR A 116 -42.72 -41.30 -26.57
CA THR A 116 -41.91 -40.93 -27.79
C THR A 116 -42.85 -40.10 -28.73
N LEU A 117 -42.50 -39.44 -29.84
CA LEU A 117 -41.27 -39.05 -30.58
C LEU A 117 -41.62 -37.86 -31.51
N ILE A 118 -40.65 -37.06 -31.95
CA ILE A 118 -40.28 -36.83 -33.38
C ILE A 118 -39.20 -35.72 -33.50
N ASN A 119 -38.27 -35.90 -34.44
CA ASN A 119 -37.13 -35.01 -34.76
C ASN A 119 -37.57 -33.83 -35.68
N GLN A 120 -36.78 -32.76 -35.97
CA GLN A 120 -35.41 -32.81 -36.48
C GLN A 120 -34.68 -31.44 -36.55
N ALA A 121 -33.34 -31.48 -36.43
CA ALA A 121 -32.32 -30.56 -36.99
C ALA A 121 -32.33 -29.04 -36.68
N GLY A 122 -31.78 -28.66 -35.52
CA GLY A 122 -30.34 -28.37 -35.41
C GLY A 122 -29.76 -27.00 -35.84
N ARG A 123 -29.25 -26.25 -34.85
CA ARG A 123 -27.88 -25.70 -34.83
C ARG A 123 -27.43 -25.40 -33.39
N SER A 124 -26.12 -25.34 -33.16
CA SER A 124 -25.50 -25.18 -31.84
C SER A 124 -25.07 -23.74 -31.57
N SER A 125 -25.34 -23.27 -30.35
CA SER A 125 -24.62 -22.15 -29.72
C SER A 125 -24.64 -22.31 -28.19
N LYS A 126 -23.74 -23.15 -27.66
CA LYS A 126 -23.22 -22.92 -26.31
C LYS A 126 -22.12 -21.88 -26.43
N ASP A 127 -22.20 -20.80 -25.65
CA ASP A 127 -21.07 -20.04 -25.11
C ASP A 127 -21.61 -18.97 -24.15
N ALA A 128 -21.42 -19.20 -22.85
CA ALA A 128 -21.86 -18.30 -21.78
C ALA A 128 -21.01 -18.53 -20.52
N TYR A 129 -19.71 -18.24 -20.62
CA TYR A 129 -18.82 -18.22 -19.45
C TYR A 129 -18.95 -16.87 -18.72
N PRO A 130 -19.14 -16.85 -17.38
CA PRO A 130 -18.99 -15.63 -16.60
C PRO A 130 -17.52 -15.18 -16.66
N ARG A 131 -17.30 -13.87 -16.76
CA ARG A 131 -15.95 -13.30 -16.68
C ARG A 131 -15.52 -13.23 -15.22
N LEU A 132 -14.32 -13.73 -14.92
CA LEU A 132 -13.67 -13.57 -13.62
C LEU A 132 -13.53 -12.09 -13.27
N SER A 133 -13.74 -11.78 -11.99
CA SER A 133 -13.44 -10.46 -11.42
C SER A 133 -11.95 -10.16 -11.52
N GLN A 134 -11.62 -8.89 -11.83
CA GLN A 134 -10.24 -8.40 -11.77
C GLN A 134 -10.02 -7.75 -10.42
N ASP A 135 -9.01 -8.22 -9.70
CA ASP A 135 -8.82 -7.86 -8.29
C ASP A 135 -8.10 -6.53 -8.05
N SER A 136 -8.31 -5.99 -6.84
CA SER A 136 -8.20 -4.56 -6.58
C SER A 136 -6.78 -4.01 -6.40
N VAL A 137 -6.60 -2.74 -6.77
CA VAL A 137 -5.44 -1.91 -6.39
C VAL A 137 -5.84 -0.99 -5.25
N THR A 138 -5.13 -1.03 -4.12
CA THR A 138 -5.34 -0.12 -2.98
C THR A 138 -4.14 0.81 -2.75
N THR A 139 -4.38 1.93 -2.07
CA THR A 139 -3.36 2.93 -1.74
C THR A 139 -2.33 2.43 -0.72
N ALA A 140 -1.13 3.05 -0.75
CA ALA A 140 0.00 2.84 0.16
C ALA A 140 0.96 1.65 -0.08
N SER A 141 0.86 0.91 -1.20
CA SER A 141 2.04 0.21 -1.75
C SER A 141 2.06 0.19 -3.28
N THR A 142 3.18 0.58 -3.89
CA THR A 142 3.32 0.73 -5.36
C THR A 142 4.44 -0.14 -5.92
N ALA A 143 4.23 -1.46 -5.93
CA ALA A 143 5.18 -2.41 -6.50
C ALA A 143 4.55 -3.70 -7.07
N SER A 144 4.31 -3.72 -8.39
CA SER A 144 4.19 -4.91 -9.27
C SER A 144 3.07 -5.94 -9.02
N LEU A 145 2.13 -6.11 -9.98
CA LEU A 145 1.84 -7.39 -10.69
C LEU A 145 0.57 -7.30 -11.57
N VAL A 146 0.72 -7.39 -12.90
CA VAL A 146 -0.20 -8.08 -13.84
C VAL A 146 0.60 -8.42 -15.09
N LEU A 147 0.64 -9.69 -15.51
CA LEU A 147 1.06 -10.03 -16.88
C LEU A 147 0.62 -11.44 -17.32
N GLU A 148 -0.61 -11.59 -17.84
CA GLU A 148 -0.87 -12.44 -19.04
C GLU A 148 -2.29 -12.28 -19.62
N SER A 149 -2.36 -12.17 -20.97
CA SER A 149 -3.49 -12.61 -21.84
C SER A 149 -3.35 -12.10 -23.28
N LEU A 150 -2.18 -12.28 -23.92
CA LEU A 150 -2.00 -11.94 -25.35
C LEU A 150 -1.08 -12.93 -26.09
N ASN A 151 -1.68 -13.89 -26.81
CA ASN A 151 -1.53 -13.99 -28.28
C ASN A 151 -2.25 -15.20 -28.89
N LEU A 152 -3.14 -14.93 -29.85
CA LEU A 152 -3.45 -15.65 -31.11
C LEU A 152 -4.86 -15.19 -31.56
N SER A 153 -5.14 -14.92 -32.84
CA SER A 153 -4.44 -15.30 -34.07
C SER A 153 -4.59 -14.25 -35.20
N HIS A 154 -3.84 -14.41 -36.30
CA HIS A 154 -3.99 -13.62 -37.52
C HIS A 154 -5.26 -13.99 -38.31
N ALA A 155 -5.90 -12.98 -38.93
CA ALA A 155 -6.75 -13.16 -40.10
C ALA A 155 -6.62 -11.95 -41.06
N THR A 156 -6.43 -12.23 -42.34
CA THR A 156 -6.41 -11.23 -43.44
C THR A 156 -7.82 -10.96 -43.97
N GLU A 157 -8.15 -9.71 -44.32
CA GLU A 157 -8.33 -9.29 -45.73
C GLU A 157 -8.79 -7.83 -45.95
N LYS A 158 -8.49 -7.33 -47.17
CA LYS A 158 -9.21 -6.34 -47.99
C LYS A 158 -9.64 -4.97 -47.42
N ARG A 159 -9.05 -3.92 -48.02
CA ARG A 159 -9.68 -2.59 -48.18
C ARG A 159 -11.02 -2.70 -48.92
N SER A 160 -12.01 -1.93 -48.47
CA SER A 160 -13.13 -1.44 -49.28
C SER A 160 -12.94 0.06 -49.61
N GLN A 161 -13.64 0.55 -50.63
CA GLN A 161 -13.79 1.98 -50.93
C GLN A 161 -15.29 2.35 -50.97
N PRO A 162 -15.67 3.56 -50.56
CA PRO A 162 -16.76 4.34 -51.15
C PRO A 162 -16.17 5.27 -52.23
N THR A 163 -16.45 5.13 -53.54
CA THR A 163 -17.70 5.43 -54.29
C THR A 163 -18.07 6.92 -54.35
N ASP A 164 -18.01 7.48 -55.56
CA ASP A 164 -18.33 8.86 -55.95
C ASP A 164 -19.84 9.18 -56.02
N TYR A 165 -20.12 10.47 -56.25
CA TYR A 165 -21.40 11.16 -56.45
C TYR A 165 -22.22 11.42 -55.16
N ARG A 166 -22.92 12.55 -55.02
CA ARG A 166 -23.40 13.50 -56.07
C ARG A 166 -23.51 14.94 -55.53
N ASP A 167 -23.48 15.91 -56.43
CA ASP A 167 -23.76 17.32 -56.14
C ASP A 167 -25.24 17.58 -55.79
N ASP A 168 -25.50 18.59 -54.96
CA ASP A 168 -26.72 19.41 -55.01
C ASP A 168 -26.40 20.84 -54.52
N ASP A 169 -27.02 21.86 -55.11
CA ASP A 169 -26.70 23.28 -54.92
C ASP A 169 -27.71 24.00 -54.00
N SER A 170 -27.24 24.78 -53.00
CA SER A 170 -27.86 26.07 -52.62
C SER A 170 -27.17 26.77 -51.43
N ASP A 171 -26.55 27.94 -51.70
CA ASP A 171 -26.29 28.99 -50.71
C ASP A 171 -26.23 30.36 -51.43
N PRO A 172 -26.90 31.44 -50.97
CA PRO A 172 -27.15 32.64 -51.79
C PRO A 172 -26.05 33.73 -51.76
N GLU A 173 -26.12 34.67 -52.70
CA GLU A 173 -25.08 35.68 -52.97
C GLU A 173 -24.88 36.77 -51.88
N LEU A 174 -23.61 37.02 -51.55
CA LEU A 174 -22.88 38.32 -51.52
C LEU A 174 -23.60 39.63 -51.08
N PRO A 175 -22.84 40.51 -50.41
CA PRO A 175 -22.51 41.78 -51.07
C PRO A 175 -21.03 41.93 -51.47
N ARG A 176 -20.78 42.65 -52.58
CA ARG A 176 -19.45 42.91 -53.13
C ARG A 176 -18.98 44.32 -52.74
N PHE A 177 -17.81 44.45 -52.11
CA PHE A 177 -17.06 45.72 -52.17
C PHE A 177 -16.13 45.72 -53.38
N LYS A 178 -16.31 46.73 -54.24
CA LYS A 178 -15.38 47.06 -55.32
C LYS A 178 -14.50 48.18 -54.83
N ASP A 179 -13.19 48.04 -55.00
CA ASP A 179 -12.34 49.21 -55.20
C ASP A 179 -11.38 49.00 -56.37
N LYS A 180 -11.22 50.05 -57.17
CA LYS A 180 -10.33 50.10 -58.33
C LYS A 180 -9.44 51.32 -58.17
N ASN A 181 -8.14 51.09 -58.03
CA ASN A 181 -7.04 51.74 -58.77
C ASN A 181 -5.75 51.78 -57.94
N TYR A 182 -4.79 50.90 -58.22
CA TYR A 182 -3.37 51.25 -58.15
C TYR A 182 -2.56 50.37 -59.10
N THR A 183 -2.37 50.84 -60.34
CA THR A 183 -1.54 50.17 -61.34
C THR A 183 -0.05 50.41 -61.07
N ILE A 184 0.58 49.51 -60.31
CA ILE A 184 2.03 49.54 -60.14
C ILE A 184 2.71 49.08 -61.44
N GLY A 185 3.46 49.99 -62.07
CA GLY A 185 4.16 49.73 -63.33
C GLY A 185 5.27 48.70 -63.17
N GLY A 186 5.09 47.51 -63.74
CA GLY A 186 6.04 46.41 -63.65
C GLY A 186 7.34 46.64 -64.42
N GLN A 187 8.31 47.32 -63.80
CA GLN A 187 9.69 47.36 -64.31
C GLN A 187 10.25 45.93 -64.40
N ARG A 188 10.53 45.46 -65.61
CA ARG A 188 11.13 44.13 -65.84
C ARG A 188 12.56 44.11 -65.31
N MET A 189 12.72 43.55 -64.10
CA MET A 189 14.00 43.37 -63.40
C MET A 189 15.09 42.84 -64.34
N SER A 190 16.21 43.56 -64.41
CA SER A 190 17.22 43.38 -65.47
C SER A 190 17.83 41.97 -65.48
N ARG A 191 18.27 41.50 -66.66
CA ARG A 191 18.90 40.18 -66.80
C ARG A 191 20.17 40.04 -65.93
N GLY A 192 20.86 41.15 -65.63
CA GLY A 192 21.96 41.18 -64.68
C GLY A 192 21.50 40.95 -63.24
N LEU A 193 20.51 41.72 -62.76
CA LEU A 193 20.02 41.59 -61.38
C LEU A 193 19.35 40.23 -61.12
N LYS A 194 18.64 39.67 -62.11
CA LYS A 194 18.13 38.28 -62.02
C LYS A 194 19.25 37.26 -61.88
N ARG A 195 20.38 37.41 -62.58
CA ARG A 195 21.54 36.51 -62.43
C ARG A 195 22.22 36.69 -61.07
N ALA A 196 22.39 37.93 -60.60
CA ALA A 196 22.95 38.21 -59.27
C ALA A 196 22.09 37.59 -58.15
N LEU A 197 20.76 37.73 -58.21
CA LEU A 197 19.85 37.10 -57.24
C LEU A 197 19.89 35.56 -57.32
N TRP A 198 19.93 34.95 -58.51
CA TRP A 198 20.10 33.50 -58.62
C TRP A 198 21.44 33.00 -58.06
N VAL A 199 22.54 33.73 -58.27
CA VAL A 199 23.85 33.40 -57.69
C VAL A 199 23.84 33.58 -56.17
N LEU A 200 23.25 34.65 -55.63
CA LEU A 200 23.09 34.84 -54.19
C LEU A 200 22.21 33.76 -53.56
N SER A 201 21.09 33.38 -54.20
CA SER A 201 20.25 32.26 -53.74
C SER A 201 21.00 30.93 -53.78
N ALA A 202 21.78 30.66 -54.82
CA ALA A 202 22.61 29.46 -54.92
C ALA A 202 23.70 29.43 -53.82
N ILE A 203 24.39 30.55 -53.58
CA ILE A 203 25.37 30.68 -52.49
C ILE A 203 24.70 30.51 -51.13
N ALA A 204 23.50 31.07 -50.92
CA ALA A 204 22.74 30.90 -49.69
C ALA A 204 22.34 29.43 -49.48
N VAL A 205 21.82 28.74 -50.50
CA VAL A 205 21.43 27.32 -50.43
C VAL A 205 22.65 26.42 -50.23
N VAL A 206 23.77 26.68 -50.91
CA VAL A 206 25.03 25.94 -50.70
C VAL A 206 25.59 26.20 -49.30
N GLY A 207 25.55 27.43 -48.81
CA GLY A 207 25.94 27.77 -47.44
C GLY A 207 25.07 27.08 -46.38
N TRP A 208 23.75 27.03 -46.60
CA TRP A 208 22.81 26.31 -45.73
C TRP A 208 23.03 24.79 -45.77
N GLY A 209 23.28 24.23 -46.95
CA GLY A 209 23.63 22.81 -47.12
C GLY A 209 24.95 22.43 -46.46
N LEU A 210 25.98 23.29 -46.56
CA LEU A 210 27.26 23.12 -45.86
C LEU A 210 27.12 23.29 -44.35
N ALA A 211 26.30 24.23 -43.87
CA ALA A 211 26.00 24.39 -42.45
C ALA A 211 25.23 23.17 -41.89
N LEU A 212 24.27 22.63 -42.63
CA LEU A 212 23.53 21.43 -42.28
C LEU A 212 24.45 20.19 -42.28
N LEU A 213 25.31 20.03 -43.29
CA LEU A 213 26.32 18.97 -43.31
C LEU A 213 27.31 19.08 -42.16
N ALA A 214 27.77 20.28 -41.80
CA ALA A 214 28.65 20.50 -40.65
C ALA A 214 27.95 20.24 -39.31
N PHE A 215 26.66 20.55 -39.20
CA PHE A 215 25.84 20.28 -38.02
C PHE A 215 25.63 18.76 -37.82
N LEU A 216 25.33 18.03 -38.89
CA LEU A 216 25.18 16.57 -38.87
C LEU A 216 26.52 15.85 -38.64
N ALA A 217 27.55 16.19 -39.41
CA ALA A 217 28.88 15.59 -39.29
C ALA A 217 29.60 15.93 -37.97
N GLY A 218 29.22 17.03 -37.32
CA GLY A 218 29.74 17.43 -36.01
C GLY A 218 29.26 16.58 -34.83
N GLY A 219 28.34 15.62 -35.05
CA GLY A 219 27.85 14.70 -34.01
C GLY A 219 27.03 15.35 -32.89
N ARG A 220 26.64 16.63 -33.03
CA ARG A 220 25.94 17.40 -31.99
C ARG A 220 24.43 17.24 -32.03
N TYR A 221 23.87 16.71 -33.12
CA TYR A 221 22.45 16.37 -33.19
C TYR A 221 22.21 14.97 -32.62
N LYS A 222 21.87 14.91 -31.33
CA LYS A 222 21.11 13.77 -30.78
C LYS A 222 19.66 13.90 -31.25
N HIS A 223 19.09 12.83 -31.78
CA HIS A 223 17.65 12.77 -32.06
C HIS A 223 16.89 12.76 -30.72
N ALA A 224 15.62 13.19 -30.69
CA ALA A 224 14.85 13.24 -29.43
C ALA A 224 14.75 11.86 -28.76
N SER A 225 14.66 10.79 -29.57
CA SER A 225 14.67 9.39 -29.12
C SER A 225 16.08 8.83 -28.79
N THR A 226 17.09 9.69 -28.66
CA THR A 226 18.45 9.36 -28.19
C THR A 226 18.93 10.31 -27.10
N LEU A 227 18.00 11.05 -26.50
CA LEU A 227 18.18 11.71 -25.21
C LEU A 227 17.63 10.76 -24.14
N ASP A 228 18.46 10.46 -23.15
CA ASP A 228 18.02 9.75 -21.96
C ASP A 228 16.99 10.61 -21.22
N TYR A 229 15.98 9.97 -20.61
CA TYR A 229 14.93 10.69 -19.90
C TYR A 229 15.47 11.28 -18.59
N ASP A 230 15.15 12.54 -18.31
CA ASP A 230 15.57 13.31 -17.14
C ASP A 230 14.33 13.95 -16.49
N HIS A 231 14.15 13.75 -15.17
CA HIS A 231 13.03 14.29 -14.38
C HIS A 231 13.19 15.76 -14.01
N GLU A 232 14.42 16.29 -14.05
CA GLU A 232 14.81 17.59 -13.52
C GLU A 232 15.12 18.62 -14.63
N THR A 233 15.47 18.18 -15.85
CA THR A 233 15.77 19.06 -17.01
C THR A 233 14.60 19.15 -18.02
N PRO A 234 14.13 20.37 -18.40
CA PRO A 234 12.94 20.51 -19.24
C PRO A 234 13.16 20.17 -20.72
N ILE A 235 12.48 19.12 -21.18
CA ILE A 235 12.35 18.73 -22.59
C ILE A 235 11.51 19.77 -23.36
N LYS A 236 12.15 20.57 -24.22
CA LYS A 236 11.51 21.65 -25.00
C LYS A 236 10.91 21.20 -26.36
N SER A 237 10.59 19.91 -26.53
CA SER A 237 9.99 19.38 -27.76
C SER A 237 8.47 19.30 -27.67
N SER A 238 7.80 19.28 -28.81
CA SER A 238 6.37 18.99 -28.92
C SER A 238 6.13 17.48 -28.80
N GLY A 239 6.05 16.98 -27.58
CA GLY A 239 5.76 15.58 -27.29
C GLY A 239 4.27 15.25 -27.41
N LYS A 240 3.91 13.99 -27.20
CA LYS A 240 2.51 13.60 -26.98
C LYS A 240 2.06 13.98 -25.58
N LYS A 241 0.80 14.37 -25.40
CA LYS A 241 0.19 14.54 -24.07
C LYS A 241 -0.03 13.19 -23.38
N VAL A 242 0.13 13.15 -22.06
CA VAL A 242 -0.31 12.02 -21.23
C VAL A 242 -1.84 11.98 -21.23
N THR A 243 -2.47 10.82 -21.38
CA THR A 243 -3.93 10.68 -21.28
C THR A 243 -4.34 9.79 -20.10
N MET A 244 -5.53 10.03 -19.55
CA MET A 244 -6.10 9.15 -18.52
C MET A 244 -6.32 7.72 -19.02
N GLU A 245 -6.59 7.53 -20.31
CA GLU A 245 -6.67 6.21 -20.94
C GLU A 245 -5.33 5.45 -20.84
N GLN A 246 -4.19 6.10 -21.11
CA GLN A 246 -2.87 5.46 -20.97
C GLN A 246 -2.57 5.03 -19.54
N ILE A 247 -3.02 5.83 -18.56
CA ILE A 247 -2.84 5.57 -17.12
C ILE A 247 -3.74 4.41 -16.69
N ARG A 248 -5.04 4.46 -16.99
CA ARG A 248 -6.01 3.39 -16.66
C ARG A 248 -5.66 2.05 -17.31
N ASN A 249 -5.18 2.08 -18.55
CA ASN A 249 -4.75 0.88 -19.28
C ASN A 249 -3.32 0.42 -18.88
N GLY A 250 -2.74 0.95 -17.81
CA GLY A 250 -1.46 0.52 -17.25
C GLY A 250 -0.25 0.69 -18.17
N GLN A 251 -0.34 1.51 -19.23
CA GLN A 251 0.70 1.61 -20.26
C GLN A 251 2.01 2.22 -19.74
N TRP A 252 1.90 3.00 -18.66
CA TRP A 252 3.03 3.61 -17.95
C TRP A 252 3.65 2.73 -16.86
N SER A 253 3.05 1.58 -16.54
CA SER A 253 3.54 0.69 -15.50
C SER A 253 4.84 0.00 -15.93
N PRO A 254 5.90 -0.01 -15.09
CA PRO A 254 7.11 -0.75 -15.39
C PRO A 254 6.85 -2.26 -15.36
N LYS A 255 7.46 -2.96 -16.32
CA LYS A 255 7.50 -4.41 -16.35
C LYS A 255 8.72 -4.92 -15.58
N TYR A 256 8.59 -6.15 -15.10
CA TYR A 256 9.61 -6.89 -14.39
C TYR A 256 9.51 -8.35 -14.84
N ALA A 257 10.60 -9.11 -14.73
CA ALA A 257 10.56 -10.54 -14.95
C ALA A 257 9.83 -11.21 -13.79
N ASN A 258 8.83 -12.05 -14.11
CA ASN A 258 8.08 -12.81 -13.12
C ASN A 258 8.95 -13.98 -12.62
N ILE A 259 9.72 -13.68 -11.56
CA ILE A 259 10.71 -14.58 -10.97
C ILE A 259 10.72 -14.47 -9.45
N GLU A 260 10.91 -15.61 -8.80
CA GLU A 260 11.00 -15.73 -7.35
C GLU A 260 12.24 -16.55 -6.97
N TRP A 261 12.71 -16.39 -5.73
CA TRP A 261 13.76 -17.24 -5.20
C TRP A 261 13.16 -18.45 -4.50
N ILE A 262 13.71 -19.64 -4.76
CA ILE A 262 13.31 -20.87 -4.10
C ILE A 262 14.54 -21.53 -3.45
N ALA A 263 14.36 -22.12 -2.27
CA ALA A 263 15.43 -22.86 -1.60
C ALA A 263 15.68 -24.20 -2.31
N GLY A 264 16.93 -24.60 -2.49
CA GLY A 264 17.27 -25.90 -3.02
C GLY A 264 16.99 -27.05 -2.04
N PRO A 265 16.58 -28.24 -2.53
CA PRO A 265 16.21 -29.38 -1.69
C PRO A 265 17.38 -29.97 -0.89
N ASN A 266 18.63 -29.67 -1.28
CA ASN A 266 19.86 -30.04 -0.56
C ASN A 266 20.55 -28.81 0.06
N GLY A 267 19.84 -27.68 0.19
CA GLY A 267 20.40 -26.40 0.63
C GLY A 267 21.10 -25.61 -0.49
N GLU A 268 20.81 -25.88 -1.75
CA GLU A 268 21.34 -25.08 -2.87
C GLU A 268 20.82 -23.63 -2.81
N ASP A 269 21.71 -22.71 -3.19
CA ASP A 269 21.53 -21.26 -3.17
C ASP A 269 21.65 -20.71 -4.60
N GLY A 270 20.77 -19.78 -4.97
CA GLY A 270 20.71 -19.20 -6.33
C GLY A 270 19.72 -19.85 -7.30
N LEU A 271 18.79 -20.68 -6.83
CA LEU A 271 17.72 -21.22 -7.66
C LEU A 271 16.59 -20.18 -7.85
N LEU A 272 16.30 -19.86 -9.12
CA LEU A 272 15.22 -18.98 -9.52
C LEU A 272 14.04 -19.81 -10.03
N LEU A 273 12.86 -19.55 -9.46
CA LEU A 273 11.59 -20.00 -9.97
C LEU A 273 11.12 -19.01 -11.05
N GLU A 274 10.88 -19.48 -12.26
CA GLU A 274 10.36 -18.68 -13.37
C GLU A 274 8.91 -19.04 -13.68
N ILE A 275 8.06 -18.02 -13.75
CA ILE A 275 6.60 -18.15 -13.75
C ILE A 275 6.04 -17.63 -15.08
N SER A 276 5.35 -18.48 -15.82
CA SER A 276 4.75 -18.25 -17.15
C SER A 276 5.63 -17.45 -18.12
N ARG A 277 6.90 -17.86 -18.27
CA ARG A 277 7.84 -17.16 -19.16
C ARG A 277 7.75 -17.65 -20.60
N GLN A 278 7.64 -16.70 -21.52
CA GLN A 278 7.48 -16.96 -22.96
C GLN A 278 8.55 -17.95 -23.50
N GLY A 279 8.09 -19.06 -24.07
CA GLY A 279 8.95 -20.10 -24.63
C GLY A 279 9.45 -21.16 -23.63
N LYS A 280 8.92 -21.16 -22.40
CA LYS A 280 9.11 -22.21 -21.39
C LYS A 280 7.78 -22.86 -21.00
N ASP A 281 7.87 -23.96 -20.26
CA ASP A 281 6.76 -24.51 -19.48
C ASP A 281 6.28 -23.50 -18.40
N TYR A 282 5.05 -23.67 -17.90
CA TYR A 282 4.39 -22.73 -16.99
C TYR A 282 5.18 -22.42 -15.70
N LEU A 283 5.79 -23.43 -15.07
CA LEU A 283 6.61 -23.25 -13.87
C LEU A 283 7.94 -24.01 -14.03
N VAL A 284 9.05 -23.29 -14.08
CA VAL A 284 10.40 -23.84 -14.28
C VAL A 284 11.36 -23.30 -13.24
N VAL A 285 12.10 -24.17 -12.55
CA VAL A 285 13.23 -23.76 -11.71
C VAL A 285 14.52 -23.81 -12.52
N GLU A 286 15.36 -22.77 -12.39
CA GLU A 286 16.65 -22.65 -13.08
C GLU A 286 17.72 -22.09 -12.13
N ASP A 287 18.94 -22.60 -12.26
CA ASP A 287 20.10 -22.10 -11.51
C ASP A 287 20.63 -20.81 -12.15
N ILE A 288 20.74 -19.72 -11.38
CA ILE A 288 21.31 -18.46 -11.90
C ILE A 288 22.71 -18.64 -12.51
N ARG A 289 23.48 -19.64 -12.03
CA ARG A 289 24.82 -19.96 -12.51
C ARG A 289 24.81 -20.57 -13.92
N SER A 290 23.76 -21.32 -14.31
CA SER A 290 23.67 -21.96 -15.63
C SER A 290 23.54 -20.95 -16.78
N ARG A 291 23.16 -19.71 -16.46
CA ARG A 291 23.05 -18.59 -17.41
C ARG A 291 24.38 -17.91 -17.70
N THR A 292 25.41 -18.21 -16.91
CA THR A 292 26.78 -17.74 -17.12
C THR A 292 27.62 -18.88 -17.68
N SER A 293 28.77 -18.55 -18.29
CA SER A 293 29.70 -19.56 -18.81
C SER A 293 30.45 -20.34 -17.72
N SER A 294 30.15 -20.11 -16.43
CA SER A 294 30.64 -20.85 -15.25
C SER A 294 30.06 -22.28 -15.10
N ALA A 295 29.61 -22.91 -16.18
CA ALA A 295 28.66 -24.03 -16.18
C ALA A 295 29.16 -25.40 -15.66
N ALA A 296 30.20 -25.43 -14.81
CA ALA A 296 30.78 -26.67 -14.27
C ALA A 296 29.94 -27.31 -13.15
N ASN A 297 29.24 -26.50 -12.35
CA ASN A 297 28.51 -26.94 -11.14
C ASN A 297 27.03 -26.49 -11.11
N ALA A 298 26.50 -25.95 -12.20
CA ALA A 298 25.12 -25.44 -12.25
C ALA A 298 24.11 -26.56 -12.55
N SER A 299 22.97 -26.56 -11.86
CA SER A 299 21.89 -27.52 -12.20
C SER A 299 21.15 -27.09 -13.47
N ASN A 300 20.86 -28.03 -14.36
CA ASN A 300 20.03 -27.79 -15.54
C ASN A 300 18.63 -27.30 -15.12
N ALA A 301 18.01 -26.45 -15.97
CA ALA A 301 16.63 -26.03 -15.79
C ALA A 301 15.67 -27.22 -15.70
N ARG A 302 14.74 -27.19 -14.74
CA ARG A 302 13.80 -28.26 -14.44
C ARG A 302 12.37 -27.73 -14.44
N THR A 303 11.52 -28.28 -15.29
CA THR A 303 10.07 -28.05 -15.23
C THR A 303 9.50 -28.63 -13.95
N LEU A 304 8.69 -27.82 -13.26
CA LEU A 304 7.88 -28.23 -12.11
C LEU A 304 6.41 -28.41 -12.53
N VAL A 305 5.88 -27.50 -13.36
CA VAL A 305 4.52 -27.58 -13.92
C VAL A 305 4.56 -27.21 -15.40
N LYS A 306 3.97 -28.05 -16.27
CA LYS A 306 3.95 -27.81 -17.72
C LYS A 306 2.96 -26.73 -18.15
N SER A 307 1.76 -26.73 -17.58
CA SER A 307 0.64 -25.85 -17.96
C SER A 307 0.02 -25.15 -16.75
N GLY A 308 -0.45 -23.91 -16.93
CA GLY A 308 -1.25 -23.16 -15.94
C GLY A 308 -2.67 -23.71 -15.74
N TRP A 309 -2.86 -24.99 -16.04
CA TRP A 309 -4.12 -25.71 -15.88
C TRP A 309 -3.83 -27.20 -15.69
N ILE A 310 -4.76 -27.88 -15.03
CA ILE A 310 -4.75 -29.32 -14.75
C ILE A 310 -6.06 -29.96 -15.21
N ASN A 311 -6.03 -31.26 -15.50
CA ASN A 311 -7.24 -32.06 -15.74
C ASN A 311 -7.55 -32.92 -14.52
N TYR A 312 -8.79 -32.86 -14.02
CA TYR A 312 -9.29 -33.73 -12.95
C TYR A 312 -10.78 -34.02 -13.18
N GLY A 313 -11.28 -35.20 -12.79
CA GLY A 313 -12.69 -35.59 -12.97
C GLY A 313 -13.19 -35.73 -14.43
N GLY A 314 -12.40 -35.33 -15.42
CA GLY A 314 -12.84 -35.13 -16.82
C GLY A 314 -13.03 -33.66 -17.19
N GLU A 315 -12.86 -32.73 -16.24
CA GLU A 315 -12.86 -31.28 -16.43
C GLU A 315 -11.43 -30.72 -16.42
N GLN A 316 -11.30 -29.47 -16.88
CA GLN A 316 -10.04 -28.71 -16.93
C GLN A 316 -10.15 -27.51 -16.00
N TYR A 317 -9.24 -27.41 -15.02
CA TYR A 317 -9.19 -26.33 -14.03
C TYR A 317 -7.98 -25.44 -14.28
N TRP A 318 -8.18 -24.12 -14.35
CA TRP A 318 -7.07 -23.15 -14.41
C TRP A 318 -6.46 -22.95 -13.02
N THR A 319 -5.13 -22.87 -12.94
CA THR A 319 -4.42 -22.67 -11.68
C THR A 319 -4.12 -21.19 -11.47
N SER A 320 -4.60 -20.63 -10.36
CA SER A 320 -4.44 -19.21 -10.03
C SER A 320 -3.22 -18.92 -9.17
N ASP A 321 -2.80 -19.87 -8.33
CA ASP A 321 -1.64 -19.76 -7.43
C ASP A 321 -1.02 -21.14 -7.17
N PHE A 322 0.22 -21.18 -6.66
CA PHE A 322 0.96 -22.42 -6.42
C PHE A 322 1.98 -22.32 -5.27
N TRP A 323 2.29 -23.47 -4.65
CA TRP A 323 3.36 -23.60 -3.66
C TRP A 323 4.15 -24.88 -3.95
N VAL A 324 5.45 -24.75 -4.23
CA VAL A 324 6.34 -25.89 -4.49
C VAL A 324 6.73 -26.57 -3.17
N SER A 325 6.77 -27.90 -3.11
CA SER A 325 7.25 -28.60 -1.92
C SER A 325 8.76 -28.35 -1.71
N PRO A 326 9.28 -28.26 -0.47
CA PRO A 326 10.70 -28.07 -0.20
C PRO A 326 11.65 -29.07 -0.91
N ASP A 327 11.21 -30.31 -1.13
CA ASP A 327 11.95 -31.34 -1.88
C ASP A 327 11.81 -31.22 -3.42
N MET A 328 11.04 -30.24 -3.88
CA MET A 328 10.64 -29.98 -5.27
C MET A 328 10.06 -31.20 -6.02
N LYS A 329 9.50 -32.21 -5.33
CA LYS A 329 8.86 -33.35 -6.00
C LYS A 329 7.37 -33.14 -6.27
N LYS A 330 6.73 -32.17 -5.60
CA LYS A 330 5.31 -31.86 -5.77
C LYS A 330 5.08 -30.35 -5.82
N VAL A 331 3.92 -29.97 -6.36
CA VAL A 331 3.43 -28.59 -6.35
C VAL A 331 1.99 -28.61 -5.87
N LEU A 332 1.68 -27.79 -4.88
CA LEU A 332 0.33 -27.52 -4.41
C LEU A 332 -0.24 -26.42 -5.31
N LEU A 333 -1.44 -26.60 -5.83
CA LEU A 333 -2.05 -25.73 -6.85
C LEU A 333 -3.43 -25.28 -6.38
N LEU A 334 -3.69 -23.98 -6.47
CA LEU A 334 -5.00 -23.37 -6.23
C LEU A 334 -5.78 -23.24 -7.54
N ALA A 335 -7.01 -23.72 -7.57
CA ALA A 335 -7.95 -23.53 -8.66
C ALA A 335 -9.28 -22.97 -8.17
N ASN A 336 -9.98 -22.25 -9.06
CA ASN A 336 -11.28 -21.61 -8.79
C ASN A 336 -11.33 -20.81 -7.45
N PRO A 337 -10.43 -19.82 -7.24
CA PRO A 337 -10.48 -19.00 -6.03
C PRO A 337 -11.69 -18.05 -6.01
N GLU A 338 -12.28 -17.91 -4.84
CA GLU A 338 -13.34 -16.97 -4.49
C GLU A 338 -12.88 -16.11 -3.31
N LYS A 339 -12.76 -14.79 -3.51
CA LYS A 339 -12.26 -13.84 -2.52
C LYS A 339 -13.20 -13.69 -1.32
N VAL A 340 -12.63 -13.55 -0.12
CA VAL A 340 -13.38 -13.37 1.15
C VAL A 340 -13.18 -11.96 1.72
N PHE A 341 -11.91 -11.58 1.97
CA PHE A 341 -11.45 -10.24 2.37
C PHE A 341 -10.26 -9.80 1.48
N ARG A 342 -9.31 -8.96 1.93
CA ARG A 342 -8.22 -8.42 1.07
C ARG A 342 -7.24 -9.48 0.56
N HIS A 343 -6.92 -10.47 1.39
CA HIS A 343 -5.92 -11.52 1.17
C HIS A 343 -6.49 -12.94 1.21
N SER A 344 -7.58 -13.17 1.94
CA SER A 344 -8.23 -14.49 2.07
C SER A 344 -9.14 -14.83 0.89
N PHE A 345 -9.15 -16.13 0.59
CA PHE A 345 -9.95 -16.72 -0.47
C PHE A 345 -10.32 -18.17 -0.12
N LEU A 346 -11.35 -18.68 -0.77
CA LEU A 346 -11.79 -20.07 -0.78
C LEU A 346 -11.45 -20.68 -2.14
N GLY A 347 -10.85 -21.87 -2.20
CA GLY A 347 -10.58 -22.51 -3.49
C GLY A 347 -10.37 -24.02 -3.43
N LEU A 348 -10.30 -24.64 -4.62
CA LEU A 348 -10.00 -26.06 -4.76
C LEU A 348 -8.48 -26.26 -4.81
N TYR A 349 -7.97 -27.08 -3.90
CA TYR A 349 -6.53 -27.34 -3.81
C TYR A 349 -6.15 -28.71 -4.36
N PHE A 350 -5.12 -28.75 -5.20
CA PHE A 350 -4.62 -29.97 -5.83
C PHE A 350 -3.13 -30.17 -5.57
N ILE A 351 -2.72 -31.41 -5.31
CA ILE A 351 -1.33 -31.84 -5.26
C ILE A 351 -0.96 -32.39 -6.63
N LEU A 352 -0.11 -31.67 -7.37
CA LEU A 352 0.53 -32.16 -8.58
C LEU A 352 1.87 -32.84 -8.24
N ASP A 353 2.09 -34.02 -8.82
CA ASP A 353 3.36 -34.72 -8.79
C ASP A 353 4.25 -34.26 -9.97
N VAL A 354 5.48 -33.82 -9.69
CA VAL A 354 6.33 -33.15 -10.69
C VAL A 354 6.84 -34.10 -11.78
N GLU A 355 7.11 -35.36 -11.44
CA GLU A 355 7.63 -36.35 -12.41
C GLU A 355 6.53 -36.78 -13.39
N THR A 356 5.36 -37.16 -12.87
CA THR A 356 4.25 -37.67 -13.69
C THR A 356 3.34 -36.58 -14.24
N GLN A 357 3.36 -35.37 -13.66
CA GLN A 357 2.47 -34.24 -13.96
C GLN A 357 0.97 -34.55 -13.71
N ASN A 358 0.66 -35.58 -12.92
CA ASN A 358 -0.69 -35.88 -12.49
C ASN A 358 -1.07 -35.05 -11.26
N ALA A 359 -2.30 -34.54 -11.23
CA ALA A 359 -2.87 -33.83 -10.09
C ALA A 359 -3.93 -34.68 -9.37
N GLN A 360 -3.96 -34.58 -8.03
CA GLN A 360 -5.01 -35.15 -7.17
C GLN A 360 -5.52 -34.07 -6.20
N PRO A 361 -6.78 -34.11 -5.74
CA PRO A 361 -7.28 -33.21 -4.70
C PRO A 361 -6.48 -33.31 -3.39
N LEU A 362 -6.42 -32.21 -2.65
CA LEU A 362 -5.80 -32.14 -1.33
C LEU A 362 -6.54 -33.01 -0.31
N ASP A 363 -7.87 -33.07 -0.37
CA ASP A 363 -8.71 -34.04 0.36
C ASP A 363 -9.43 -34.97 -0.63
N PRO A 364 -8.95 -36.20 -0.86
CA PRO A 364 -9.57 -37.14 -1.81
C PRO A 364 -10.94 -37.66 -1.36
N ALA A 365 -11.34 -37.47 -0.10
CA ALA A 365 -12.68 -37.82 0.39
C ALA A 365 -13.70 -36.69 0.16
N LEU A 366 -13.22 -35.46 -0.02
CA LEU A 366 -14.02 -34.25 -0.22
C LEU A 366 -13.39 -33.39 -1.35
N PRO A 367 -13.36 -33.90 -2.61
CA PRO A 367 -12.58 -33.30 -3.69
C PRO A 367 -13.09 -31.92 -4.14
N ASP A 368 -14.39 -31.69 -3.98
CA ASP A 368 -15.07 -30.44 -4.36
C ASP A 368 -15.17 -29.43 -3.19
N ALA A 369 -14.62 -29.77 -2.01
CA ALA A 369 -14.67 -28.90 -0.84
C ALA A 369 -13.61 -27.80 -0.95
N LYS A 370 -14.06 -26.55 -0.83
CA LYS A 370 -13.18 -25.38 -0.81
C LYS A 370 -12.38 -25.32 0.49
N ILE A 371 -11.14 -24.88 0.37
CA ILE A 371 -10.14 -24.77 1.44
C ILE A 371 -9.66 -23.31 1.46
N GLN A 372 -9.37 -22.80 2.66
CA GLN A 372 -9.07 -21.37 2.93
C GLN A 372 -7.57 -21.08 2.96
N LEU A 373 -6.79 -22.08 3.38
CA LEU A 373 -5.34 -22.04 3.46
C LEU A 373 -4.82 -23.48 3.36
N ALA A 374 -3.68 -23.70 2.71
CA ALA A 374 -2.95 -24.96 2.78
C ALA A 374 -1.43 -24.72 2.66
N GLN A 375 -0.63 -25.43 3.47
CA GLN A 375 0.81 -25.23 3.60
C GLN A 375 1.56 -26.56 3.72
N TRP A 376 2.68 -26.70 3.01
CA TRP A 376 3.60 -27.83 3.11
C TRP A 376 4.29 -27.90 4.49
N SER A 377 4.53 -29.12 4.99
CA SER A 377 5.55 -29.33 6.01
C SER A 377 6.95 -29.00 5.45
N PRO A 378 7.91 -28.52 6.28
CA PRO A 378 9.30 -28.31 5.84
C PRO A 378 9.95 -29.59 5.26
N GLN A 379 9.46 -30.76 5.69
CA GLN A 379 9.92 -32.10 5.31
C GLN A 379 9.30 -32.59 3.98
N SER A 380 8.37 -31.85 3.38
CA SER A 380 7.65 -32.24 2.14
C SER A 380 6.83 -33.54 2.25
N ASP A 381 6.51 -33.96 3.47
CA ASP A 381 5.87 -35.24 3.80
C ASP A 381 4.39 -35.09 4.18
N SER A 382 3.93 -33.87 4.44
CA SER A 382 2.60 -33.54 4.96
C SER A 382 2.14 -32.16 4.48
N ILE A 383 0.83 -31.91 4.56
CA ILE A 383 0.20 -30.60 4.32
C ILE A 383 -0.78 -30.32 5.45
N VAL A 384 -0.65 -29.16 6.10
CA VAL A 384 -1.68 -28.60 7.00
C VAL A 384 -2.61 -27.71 6.18
N PHE A 385 -3.91 -27.72 6.45
CA PHE A 385 -4.88 -26.88 5.75
C PHE A 385 -6.08 -26.52 6.62
N THR A 386 -6.71 -25.37 6.32
CA THR A 386 -7.91 -24.89 7.01
C THR A 386 -9.12 -24.94 6.08
N ARG A 387 -10.22 -25.52 6.55
CA ARG A 387 -11.53 -25.61 5.86
C ARG A 387 -12.64 -25.47 6.88
N ASP A 388 -13.71 -24.76 6.52
CA ASP A 388 -14.83 -24.47 7.43
C ASP A 388 -14.32 -23.93 8.78
N ASN A 389 -13.33 -23.03 8.72
CA ASN A 389 -12.57 -22.46 9.84
C ASN A 389 -11.85 -23.47 10.77
N ASN A 390 -11.79 -24.76 10.42
CA ASN A 390 -11.13 -25.81 11.18
C ASN A 390 -9.83 -26.28 10.52
N MET A 391 -8.83 -26.64 11.33
CA MET A 391 -7.54 -27.12 10.85
C MET A 391 -7.50 -28.65 10.68
N PHE A 392 -6.81 -29.08 9.63
CA PHE A 392 -6.63 -30.46 9.20
C PHE A 392 -5.18 -30.73 8.79
N LEU A 393 -4.74 -31.99 8.87
CA LEU A 393 -3.42 -32.44 8.45
C LEU A 393 -3.55 -33.67 7.54
N ARG A 394 -2.93 -33.63 6.35
CA ARG A 394 -2.76 -34.81 5.49
C ARG A 394 -1.28 -35.16 5.39
N SER A 395 -0.89 -36.32 5.89
CA SER A 395 0.40 -36.93 5.53
C SER A 395 0.31 -37.52 4.12
N LEU A 396 1.33 -37.28 3.30
CA LEU A 396 1.42 -37.78 1.92
C LEU A 396 1.68 -39.28 1.83
N ALA A 397 2.00 -39.93 2.95
CA ALA A 397 2.00 -41.39 3.06
C ALA A 397 0.58 -41.99 3.05
N SER A 398 -0.46 -41.15 3.09
CA SER A 398 -1.86 -41.56 3.14
C SER A 398 -2.77 -40.69 2.25
N THR A 399 -3.98 -41.19 1.99
CA THR A 399 -5.12 -40.39 1.50
C THR A 399 -6.03 -39.93 2.64
N GLN A 400 -5.83 -40.43 3.86
CA GLN A 400 -6.59 -40.04 5.05
C GLN A 400 -6.15 -38.67 5.57
N VAL A 401 -7.12 -37.85 5.92
CA VAL A 401 -6.96 -36.56 6.60
C VAL A 401 -7.17 -36.75 8.11
N THR A 402 -6.27 -36.21 8.92
CA THR A 402 -6.42 -36.05 10.37
C THR A 402 -7.06 -34.68 10.66
N THR A 403 -7.97 -34.62 11.62
CA THR A 403 -8.62 -33.37 12.08
C THR A 403 -7.88 -32.84 13.31
N ILE A 404 -7.56 -31.53 13.33
CA ILE A 404 -6.87 -30.88 14.46
C ILE A 404 -7.88 -30.16 15.36
N THR A 405 -8.85 -29.43 14.77
CA THR A 405 -9.90 -28.69 15.50
C THR A 405 -11.29 -29.08 15.01
N THR A 406 -12.34 -28.90 15.83
CA THR A 406 -13.70 -29.36 15.49
C THR A 406 -14.83 -28.36 15.79
N ASP A 407 -14.52 -27.22 16.40
CA ASP A 407 -15.44 -26.17 16.86
C ASP A 407 -15.31 -24.86 16.06
N GLY A 408 -14.42 -24.81 15.06
CA GLY A 408 -14.32 -23.70 14.12
C GLY A 408 -15.63 -23.48 13.35
N GLY A 409 -15.94 -22.22 13.06
CA GLY A 409 -17.22 -21.81 12.49
C GLY A 409 -17.31 -20.27 12.42
N PRO A 410 -18.51 -19.67 12.32
CA PRO A 410 -18.67 -18.23 12.10
C PRO A 410 -18.14 -17.34 13.24
N GLU A 411 -17.82 -17.91 14.40
CA GLU A 411 -17.32 -17.20 15.59
C GLU A 411 -15.87 -17.59 15.97
N TYR A 412 -15.30 -18.62 15.33
CA TYR A 412 -14.00 -19.20 15.70
C TYR A 412 -13.19 -19.53 14.44
N PHE A 413 -12.01 -18.94 14.33
CA PHE A 413 -11.09 -19.10 13.19
C PHE A 413 -9.79 -19.76 13.69
N TYR A 414 -9.37 -20.87 13.06
CA TYR A 414 -8.16 -21.61 13.44
C TYR A 414 -7.12 -21.62 12.31
N GLY A 415 -5.91 -21.16 12.61
CA GLY A 415 -4.77 -21.19 11.68
C GLY A 415 -4.84 -20.17 10.53
N ILE A 416 -5.94 -19.43 10.44
CA ILE A 416 -6.20 -18.29 9.56
C ILE A 416 -6.65 -17.11 10.45
N PRO A 417 -6.43 -15.86 10.02
CA PRO A 417 -6.96 -14.69 10.74
C PRO A 417 -8.48 -14.51 10.52
N ASP A 418 -9.09 -13.69 11.38
CA ASP A 418 -10.35 -13.00 11.09
C ASP A 418 -10.11 -11.69 10.31
N TRP A 419 -11.16 -10.91 10.05
CA TRP A 419 -11.06 -9.63 9.32
C TRP A 419 -10.06 -8.65 9.97
N ALA A 420 -10.13 -8.47 11.29
CA ALA A 420 -9.30 -7.49 11.99
C ALA A 420 -7.81 -7.91 12.01
N TYR A 421 -7.56 -9.21 12.15
CA TYR A 421 -6.22 -9.76 12.09
C TYR A 421 -5.64 -9.81 10.67
N GLU A 422 -6.46 -10.04 9.65
CA GLU A 422 -6.04 -10.06 8.25
C GLU A 422 -5.64 -8.66 7.76
N GLU A 423 -6.51 -7.67 7.98
CA GLU A 423 -6.37 -6.34 7.40
C GLU A 423 -5.37 -5.46 8.16
N GLU A 424 -5.32 -5.56 9.50
CA GLU A 424 -4.66 -4.57 10.38
C GLU A 424 -3.60 -5.15 11.36
N VAL A 425 -3.38 -6.47 11.38
CA VAL A 425 -2.30 -7.12 12.16
C VAL A 425 -1.27 -7.83 11.26
N PHE A 426 -1.70 -8.69 10.33
CA PHE A 426 -0.81 -9.56 9.57
C PHE A 426 -0.64 -9.23 8.07
N GLY A 427 -1.66 -8.68 7.40
CA GLY A 427 -1.60 -8.42 5.94
C GLY A 427 -1.47 -9.69 5.08
N THR A 428 -2.02 -10.82 5.54
CA THR A 428 -1.96 -12.12 4.85
C THR A 428 -3.05 -13.07 5.38
N ASN A 429 -3.39 -14.12 4.64
CA ASN A 429 -4.43 -15.10 4.98
C ASN A 429 -3.97 -16.24 5.91
N THR A 430 -2.81 -16.14 6.56
CA THR A 430 -2.24 -17.20 7.41
C THR A 430 -1.97 -16.73 8.83
N ALA A 431 -2.44 -17.54 9.79
CA ALA A 431 -2.06 -17.50 11.20
C ALA A 431 -1.57 -18.89 11.66
N THR A 432 -0.81 -19.58 10.80
CA THR A 432 -0.17 -20.89 11.04
C THR A 432 1.34 -20.80 10.77
N TRP A 433 2.15 -21.44 11.60
CA TRP A 433 3.61 -21.55 11.48
C TRP A 433 4.07 -22.97 11.80
N TRP A 434 5.04 -23.48 11.02
CA TRP A 434 5.66 -24.79 11.25
C TRP A 434 6.95 -24.67 12.07
N ALA A 435 7.15 -25.60 13.00
CA ALA A 435 8.49 -25.89 13.53
C ALA A 435 9.39 -26.46 12.42
N ARG A 436 10.70 -26.19 12.51
CA ARG A 436 11.65 -26.50 11.42
C ARG A 436 11.83 -28.00 11.18
N ASP A 437 11.62 -28.82 12.20
CA ASP A 437 11.64 -30.29 12.17
C ASP A 437 10.30 -30.94 11.76
N GLY A 438 9.26 -30.12 11.56
CA GLY A 438 7.91 -30.58 11.22
C GLY A 438 7.19 -31.35 12.33
N GLN A 439 7.66 -31.32 13.58
CA GLN A 439 7.02 -32.05 14.69
C GLN A 439 5.93 -31.24 15.39
N TYR A 440 6.01 -29.90 15.32
CA TYR A 440 5.03 -28.99 15.90
C TYR A 440 4.49 -27.97 14.90
N LEU A 441 3.22 -27.59 15.09
CA LEU A 441 2.65 -26.35 14.59
C LEU A 441 2.51 -25.35 15.73
N ALA A 442 2.66 -24.06 15.42
CA ALA A 442 2.03 -22.98 16.17
C ALA A 442 0.92 -22.38 15.30
N PHE A 443 -0.19 -22.00 15.91
CA PHE A 443 -1.30 -21.34 15.21
C PHE A 443 -2.08 -20.46 16.17
N LEU A 444 -2.81 -19.48 15.62
CA LEU A 444 -3.77 -18.73 16.42
C LEU A 444 -5.16 -19.34 16.32
N ARG A 445 -5.93 -19.19 17.40
CA ARG A 445 -7.39 -19.09 17.36
C ARG A 445 -7.77 -17.64 17.55
N THR A 446 -8.71 -17.14 16.77
CA THR A 446 -9.48 -15.94 17.14
C THR A 446 -10.93 -16.28 17.45
N ASN A 447 -11.55 -15.48 18.32
CA ASN A 447 -12.93 -15.63 18.79
C ASN A 447 -13.70 -14.32 18.61
N GLU A 448 -14.65 -14.32 17.67
CA GLU A 448 -15.44 -13.14 17.28
C GLU A 448 -16.81 -13.05 17.99
N THR A 449 -17.10 -13.91 18.97
CA THR A 449 -18.41 -14.01 19.65
C THR A 449 -18.88 -12.67 20.24
N THR A 450 -17.95 -11.79 20.64
CA THR A 450 -18.22 -10.46 21.20
C THR A 450 -18.05 -9.31 20.21
N VAL A 451 -17.56 -9.57 19.00
CA VAL A 451 -17.31 -8.55 17.97
C VAL A 451 -18.64 -8.15 17.32
N PRO A 452 -18.99 -6.84 17.28
CA PRO A 452 -20.21 -6.39 16.61
C PRO A 452 -20.19 -6.64 15.11
N GLU A 453 -21.36 -6.92 14.54
CA GLU A 453 -21.57 -7.01 13.11
C GLU A 453 -21.89 -5.63 12.51
N TYR A 454 -21.45 -5.40 11.27
CA TYR A 454 -21.82 -4.25 10.45
C TYR A 454 -22.48 -4.69 9.12
N PRO A 455 -23.66 -4.16 8.77
CA PRO A 455 -24.39 -4.53 7.55
C PRO A 455 -23.89 -3.78 6.32
N VAL A 456 -23.22 -4.49 5.40
CA VAL A 456 -22.86 -3.98 4.07
C VAL A 456 -23.96 -4.35 3.06
N GLN A 457 -24.52 -3.35 2.36
CA GLN A 457 -25.65 -3.54 1.44
C GLN A 457 -25.20 -3.59 -0.02
N TYR A 458 -25.66 -4.61 -0.75
CA TYR A 458 -25.41 -4.84 -2.17
C TYR A 458 -26.74 -4.87 -2.93
N PHE A 459 -26.92 -3.94 -3.87
CA PHE A 459 -28.19 -3.64 -4.56
C PHE A 459 -28.27 -4.27 -5.95
N LEU A 460 -27.14 -4.70 -6.52
CA LEU A 460 -27.02 -5.18 -7.90
C LEU A 460 -26.25 -6.51 -8.00
N SER A 461 -25.35 -6.74 -7.06
CA SER A 461 -24.54 -7.95 -6.90
C SER A 461 -25.04 -8.80 -5.72
N ARG A 462 -24.66 -10.07 -5.70
CA ARG A 462 -24.96 -11.00 -4.60
C ARG A 462 -23.66 -11.72 -4.19
N PRO A 463 -22.77 -11.09 -3.42
CA PRO A 463 -21.45 -11.64 -3.08
C PRO A 463 -21.50 -12.97 -2.32
N SER A 464 -22.64 -13.35 -1.74
CA SER A 464 -22.81 -14.69 -1.15
C SER A 464 -22.93 -15.81 -2.17
N GLY A 465 -23.09 -15.50 -3.47
CA GLY A 465 -23.37 -16.46 -4.53
C GLY A 465 -24.75 -17.13 -4.46
N LYS A 466 -25.57 -16.83 -3.42
CA LYS A 466 -26.86 -17.49 -3.18
C LYS A 466 -27.92 -16.94 -4.13
N THR A 467 -28.61 -17.86 -4.82
CA THR A 467 -29.87 -17.56 -5.50
C THR A 467 -30.89 -17.02 -4.51
N PRO A 468 -31.62 -15.94 -4.82
CA PRO A 468 -32.78 -15.50 -4.03
C PRO A 468 -33.83 -16.61 -3.88
N VAL A 469 -34.69 -16.47 -2.86
CA VAL A 469 -35.96 -17.22 -2.81
C VAL A 469 -36.86 -16.72 -3.95
N GLU A 470 -37.58 -17.64 -4.60
CA GLU A 470 -38.50 -17.33 -5.70
C GLU A 470 -39.51 -16.24 -5.28
N GLY A 471 -39.61 -15.17 -6.07
CA GLY A 471 -40.42 -13.98 -5.79
C GLY A 471 -39.74 -12.90 -4.93
N LEU A 472 -38.52 -13.14 -4.42
CA LEU A 472 -37.73 -12.17 -3.65
C LEU A 472 -36.46 -11.69 -4.41
N GLU A 473 -36.39 -11.88 -5.73
CA GLU A 473 -35.23 -11.55 -6.56
C GLU A 473 -34.90 -10.05 -6.58
N ASN A 474 -35.90 -9.20 -6.32
CA ASN A 474 -35.77 -7.74 -6.32
C ASN A 474 -35.29 -7.16 -4.97
N TYR A 475 -34.95 -8.00 -3.99
CA TYR A 475 -34.46 -7.55 -2.68
C TYR A 475 -32.92 -7.55 -2.64
N PRO A 476 -32.28 -6.43 -2.19
CA PRO A 476 -30.84 -6.35 -1.98
C PRO A 476 -30.27 -7.49 -1.10
N GLU A 477 -28.99 -7.80 -1.28
CA GLU A 477 -28.24 -8.62 -0.34
C GLU A 477 -27.65 -7.75 0.79
N VAL A 478 -27.61 -8.28 2.01
CA VAL A 478 -26.83 -7.73 3.11
C VAL A 478 -25.77 -8.76 3.50
N LYS A 479 -24.50 -8.33 3.54
CA LYS A 479 -23.39 -9.07 4.12
C LYS A 479 -23.12 -8.45 5.49
N GLU A 480 -23.42 -9.17 6.55
CA GLU A 480 -22.94 -8.82 7.89
C GLU A 480 -21.45 -9.14 7.97
N ILE A 481 -20.64 -8.22 8.50
CA ILE A 481 -19.19 -8.38 8.70
C ILE A 481 -18.87 -8.10 10.17
N LYS A 482 -18.15 -9.01 10.82
CA LYS A 482 -17.59 -8.79 12.16
C LYS A 482 -16.52 -7.69 12.05
N TYR A 483 -16.78 -6.54 12.66
CA TYR A 483 -15.90 -5.37 12.54
C TYR A 483 -15.83 -4.63 13.88
N PRO A 484 -14.72 -4.75 14.62
CA PRO A 484 -14.55 -4.06 15.90
C PRO A 484 -14.24 -2.59 15.65
N LYS A 485 -15.23 -1.70 15.80
CA LYS A 485 -15.02 -0.23 15.74
C LYS A 485 -14.28 0.26 16.98
N ALA A 486 -13.61 1.41 16.87
CA ALA A 486 -12.88 2.02 18.00
C ALA A 486 -13.74 2.07 19.29
N GLY A 487 -13.23 1.46 20.37
CA GLY A 487 -13.90 1.33 21.67
C GLY A 487 -14.86 0.14 21.82
N ALA A 488 -15.07 -0.70 20.79
CA ALA A 488 -15.85 -1.94 20.84
C ALA A 488 -14.99 -3.15 21.28
N PRO A 489 -15.58 -4.32 21.61
CA PRO A 489 -14.81 -5.53 21.85
C PRO A 489 -14.04 -5.96 20.59
N ASN A 490 -12.76 -6.31 20.76
CA ASN A 490 -11.94 -6.93 19.72
C ASN A 490 -12.19 -8.46 19.69
N PRO A 491 -11.78 -9.16 18.63
CA PRO A 491 -11.61 -10.61 18.70
C PRO A 491 -10.62 -10.99 19.81
N VAL A 492 -10.96 -12.00 20.61
CA VAL A 492 -10.02 -12.58 21.59
C VAL A 492 -9.08 -13.53 20.87
N VAL A 493 -7.78 -13.40 21.12
CA VAL A 493 -6.73 -14.22 20.48
C VAL A 493 -6.11 -15.23 21.45
N ASP A 494 -6.04 -16.49 21.04
CA ASP A 494 -5.29 -17.54 21.73
C ASP A 494 -4.13 -18.02 20.85
N MET A 495 -2.97 -18.25 21.47
CA MET A 495 -1.86 -18.98 20.84
C MET A 495 -1.94 -20.45 21.20
N LEU A 496 -2.02 -21.30 20.18
CA LEU A 496 -2.13 -22.74 20.30
C LEU A 496 -0.96 -23.42 19.59
N PHE A 497 -0.60 -24.60 20.07
CA PHE A 497 0.38 -25.49 19.47
C PHE A 497 -0.27 -26.85 19.20
N TYR A 498 0.19 -27.55 18.18
CA TYR A 498 -0.20 -28.93 17.88
C TYR A 498 1.04 -29.81 17.77
N ASP A 499 1.10 -30.84 18.60
CA ASP A 499 2.11 -31.90 18.52
C ASP A 499 1.62 -32.98 17.54
N ILE A 500 2.35 -33.14 16.44
CA ILE A 500 1.97 -34.02 15.33
C ILE A 500 2.13 -35.51 15.70
N ALA A 501 3.03 -35.84 16.63
CA ALA A 501 3.28 -37.20 17.08
C ALA A 501 2.28 -37.66 18.16
N LYS A 502 1.87 -36.75 19.06
CA LYS A 502 0.80 -37.01 20.06
C LYS A 502 -0.61 -36.84 19.49
N GLN A 503 -0.76 -36.06 18.42
CA GLN A 503 -2.04 -35.58 17.89
C GLN A 503 -2.83 -34.74 18.92
N GLU A 504 -2.11 -33.86 19.62
CA GLU A 504 -2.62 -33.09 20.77
C GLU A 504 -2.48 -31.59 20.53
N VAL A 505 -3.58 -30.84 20.71
CA VAL A 505 -3.59 -29.37 20.73
C VAL A 505 -3.44 -28.89 22.18
N PHE A 506 -2.55 -27.93 22.42
CA PHE A 506 -2.33 -27.33 23.74
C PHE A 506 -2.01 -25.83 23.65
N SER A 507 -2.23 -25.11 24.76
CA SER A 507 -1.74 -23.75 24.98
C SER A 507 -0.55 -23.78 25.96
N VAL A 508 0.15 -22.65 26.09
CA VAL A 508 1.18 -22.45 27.13
C VAL A 508 0.84 -21.18 27.89
N ASP A 509 0.62 -21.28 29.21
CA ASP A 509 0.35 -20.15 30.09
C ASP A 509 1.64 -19.40 30.42
N ILE A 510 1.64 -18.06 30.33
CA ILE A 510 2.88 -17.27 30.40
C ILE A 510 2.71 -16.02 31.27
N GLU A 511 3.24 -16.07 32.50
CA GLU A 511 3.09 -15.04 33.53
C GLU A 511 3.40 -13.61 33.05
N GLY A 512 2.48 -12.68 33.33
CA GLY A 512 2.63 -11.25 33.02
C GLY A 512 2.23 -10.83 31.60
N GLY A 513 1.47 -11.67 30.88
CA GLY A 513 0.81 -11.30 29.62
C GLY A 513 -0.34 -10.31 29.80
N PHE A 514 -0.87 -9.82 28.67
CA PHE A 514 -2.01 -8.91 28.63
C PHE A 514 -3.35 -9.66 28.84
N PRO A 515 -4.37 -9.02 29.44
CA PRO A 515 -5.75 -9.52 29.47
C PRO A 515 -6.26 -9.88 28.07
N ASP A 516 -7.20 -10.83 27.99
CA ASP A 516 -7.72 -11.35 26.72
C ASP A 516 -8.36 -10.26 25.83
N GLU A 517 -8.96 -9.24 26.46
CA GLU A 517 -9.56 -8.08 25.80
C GLU A 517 -8.56 -6.98 25.38
N ASP A 518 -7.31 -7.10 25.81
CA ASP A 518 -6.20 -6.14 25.58
C ASP A 518 -5.05 -6.75 24.75
N ARG A 519 -4.98 -8.08 24.60
CA ARG A 519 -3.88 -8.80 23.94
C ARG A 519 -4.00 -8.78 22.40
N ILE A 520 -2.94 -8.32 21.73
CA ILE A 520 -2.74 -8.50 20.29
C ILE A 520 -1.45 -9.29 20.06
N ILE A 521 -1.52 -10.46 19.41
CA ILE A 521 -0.34 -11.27 19.05
C ILE A 521 -0.01 -11.04 17.57
N PHE A 522 1.14 -10.42 17.26
CA PHE A 522 1.40 -9.91 15.91
C PHE A 522 2.59 -10.55 15.18
N ASN A 523 3.40 -11.37 15.85
CA ASN A 523 4.56 -12.03 15.24
C ASN A 523 4.91 -13.31 16.00
N ILE A 524 5.07 -14.42 15.27
CA ILE A 524 5.48 -15.73 15.79
C ILE A 524 6.60 -16.26 14.89
N VAL A 525 7.73 -16.64 15.50
CA VAL A 525 8.91 -17.16 14.79
C VAL A 525 9.46 -18.36 15.55
N PHE A 526 9.48 -19.54 14.91
CA PHE A 526 10.20 -20.68 15.47
C PHE A 526 11.72 -20.39 15.52
N ALA A 527 12.27 -20.48 16.72
CA ALA A 527 13.61 -20.08 17.10
C ALA A 527 14.52 -21.28 17.43
N ASP A 528 14.09 -22.48 17.05
CA ASP A 528 14.89 -23.65 16.70
C ASP A 528 13.90 -24.72 16.16
N ASP A 529 14.00 -25.97 16.59
CA ASP A 529 13.07 -27.05 16.26
C ASP A 529 11.95 -27.21 17.32
N GLY A 530 12.11 -26.63 18.53
CA GLY A 530 11.20 -26.78 19.67
C GLY A 530 10.88 -25.50 20.45
N LYS A 531 11.42 -24.34 20.06
CA LYS A 531 11.15 -23.03 20.69
C LYS A 531 10.52 -22.04 19.73
N ALA A 532 9.69 -21.14 20.26
CA ALA A 532 9.09 -20.04 19.52
C ALA A 532 9.32 -18.70 20.22
N LEU A 533 9.72 -17.69 19.45
CA LEU A 533 9.65 -16.29 19.83
C LEU A 533 8.29 -15.73 19.42
N VAL A 534 7.63 -15.05 20.36
CA VAL A 534 6.28 -14.50 20.20
C VAL A 534 6.31 -13.03 20.60
N SER A 535 5.82 -12.14 19.74
CA SER A 535 5.64 -10.72 20.05
C SER A 535 4.15 -10.40 20.19
N GLU A 536 3.81 -9.79 21.32
CA GLU A 536 2.45 -9.34 21.65
C GLU A 536 2.47 -7.88 22.13
N SER A 537 1.37 -7.17 21.93
CA SER A 537 1.16 -5.82 22.46
C SER A 537 -0.14 -5.74 23.28
N ASN A 538 -0.25 -4.67 24.04
CA ASN A 538 -1.56 -4.18 24.46
C ASN A 538 -2.34 -3.60 23.27
N ARG A 539 -3.63 -3.34 23.48
CA ARG A 539 -4.58 -2.88 22.46
C ARG A 539 -4.25 -1.49 21.92
N GLU A 540 -3.76 -0.59 22.77
CA GLU A 540 -3.34 0.76 22.37
C GLU A 540 -1.93 0.80 21.74
N SER A 541 -1.28 -0.36 21.55
CA SER A 541 0.04 -0.52 20.88
C SER A 541 1.19 0.33 21.47
N ASP A 542 1.09 0.70 22.75
CA ASP A 542 2.07 1.50 23.48
C ASP A 542 2.83 0.71 24.58
N ARG A 543 2.57 -0.60 24.69
CA ARG A 543 3.40 -1.54 25.45
C ARG A 543 3.49 -2.88 24.71
N VAL A 544 4.71 -3.33 24.46
CA VAL A 544 5.02 -4.57 23.71
C VAL A 544 5.82 -5.52 24.61
N ARG A 545 5.49 -6.81 24.55
CA ARG A 545 6.14 -7.91 25.26
C ARG A 545 6.61 -8.96 24.24
N ILE A 546 7.83 -9.44 24.42
CA ILE A 546 8.42 -10.51 23.62
C ILE A 546 8.72 -11.68 24.55
N VAL A 547 8.28 -12.84 24.13
CA VAL A 547 8.21 -14.07 24.92
C VAL A 547 8.97 -15.17 24.20
N LEU A 548 9.70 -15.98 24.97
CA LEU A 548 10.31 -17.22 24.50
C LEU A 548 9.53 -18.40 25.09
N VAL A 549 8.92 -19.19 24.21
CA VAL A 549 8.22 -20.44 24.52
C VAL A 549 9.13 -21.62 24.20
N ASP A 550 9.21 -22.58 25.11
CA ASP A 550 9.68 -23.94 24.84
C ASP A 550 8.45 -24.83 24.67
N VAL A 551 8.19 -25.21 23.42
CA VAL A 551 6.97 -25.90 22.97
C VAL A 551 6.98 -27.35 23.44
N ALA A 552 8.16 -28.00 23.42
CA ALA A 552 8.35 -29.37 23.86
C ALA A 552 8.22 -29.51 25.40
N ALA A 553 8.67 -28.51 26.16
CA ALA A 553 8.51 -28.44 27.61
C ALA A 553 7.18 -27.79 28.07
N GLN A 554 6.35 -27.31 27.14
CA GLN A 554 5.08 -26.60 27.40
C GLN A 554 5.23 -25.46 28.43
N SER A 555 6.27 -24.63 28.27
CA SER A 555 6.60 -23.54 29.21
C SER A 555 7.09 -22.30 28.48
N GLY A 556 6.96 -21.11 29.07
CA GLY A 556 7.42 -19.87 28.45
C GLY A 556 7.77 -18.78 29.46
N HIS A 557 8.53 -17.78 29.02
CA HIS A 557 8.86 -16.61 29.83
C HIS A 557 9.10 -15.35 28.99
N THR A 558 8.86 -14.19 29.62
CA THR A 558 9.17 -12.88 29.03
C THR A 558 10.68 -12.70 28.88
N VAL A 559 11.14 -12.32 27.68
CA VAL A 559 12.56 -12.03 27.41
C VAL A 559 12.85 -10.55 27.17
N ARG A 560 11.87 -9.78 26.68
CA ARG A 560 11.97 -8.32 26.50
C ARG A 560 10.61 -7.66 26.67
N ILE A 561 10.58 -6.46 27.25
CA ILE A 561 9.41 -5.57 27.31
C ILE A 561 9.86 -4.21 26.78
N VAL A 562 9.00 -3.55 26.01
CA VAL A 562 9.16 -2.14 25.60
C VAL A 562 7.88 -1.41 26.00
N ASP A 563 8.01 -0.44 26.91
CA ASP A 563 6.95 0.50 27.27
C ASP A 563 7.24 1.84 26.58
N LEU A 564 6.37 2.27 25.67
CA LEU A 564 6.63 3.46 24.85
C LEU A 564 6.58 4.74 25.68
N LYS A 565 5.97 4.73 26.87
CA LYS A 565 5.98 5.87 27.81
C LYS A 565 7.39 6.24 28.29
N ASP A 566 8.28 5.25 28.37
CA ASP A 566 9.69 5.45 28.74
C ASP A 566 10.58 5.77 27.52
N VAL A 567 9.98 5.84 26.32
CA VAL A 567 10.65 6.16 25.04
C VAL A 567 10.22 7.54 24.50
N ASP A 568 8.95 7.69 24.11
CA ASP A 568 8.39 8.91 23.51
C ASP A 568 6.87 9.10 23.66
N GLY A 569 6.15 8.14 24.24
CA GLY A 569 4.68 8.14 24.34
C GLY A 569 3.94 7.82 23.03
N GLY A 570 4.66 7.38 21.99
CA GLY A 570 4.12 6.98 20.69
C GLY A 570 3.55 5.56 20.68
N TRP A 571 3.88 4.80 19.64
CA TRP A 571 3.42 3.42 19.42
C TRP A 571 4.51 2.54 18.78
N ILE A 572 4.22 1.25 18.63
CA ILE A 572 4.93 0.29 17.76
C ILE A 572 3.97 -0.24 16.68
N GLU A 573 4.48 -0.49 15.47
CA GLU A 573 3.72 -1.16 14.40
C GLU A 573 3.80 -2.69 14.56
N PRO A 574 2.72 -3.45 14.29
CA PRO A 574 2.74 -4.92 14.33
C PRO A 574 3.53 -5.50 13.14
N THR A 575 4.83 -5.77 13.32
CA THR A 575 5.69 -6.25 12.21
C THR A 575 6.14 -7.70 12.38
N GLN A 576 6.08 -8.47 11.27
CA GLN A 576 6.47 -9.88 11.17
C GLN A 576 7.92 -10.04 10.67
N GLN A 577 8.80 -9.13 11.08
CA GLN A 577 10.09 -8.88 10.40
C GLN A 577 11.29 -9.48 11.13
N THR A 578 11.11 -10.00 12.34
CA THR A 578 12.15 -10.69 13.11
C THR A 578 12.71 -11.90 12.33
N LYS A 579 14.03 -12.13 12.41
CA LYS A 579 14.69 -13.31 11.80
C LYS A 579 15.52 -14.07 12.82
N TYR A 580 15.26 -15.37 12.90
CA TYR A 580 16.05 -16.32 13.69
C TYR A 580 17.48 -16.46 13.15
N ILE A 581 18.44 -16.56 14.06
CA ILE A 581 19.87 -16.77 13.80
C ILE A 581 20.35 -18.02 14.57
N PRO A 582 20.67 -19.15 13.91
CA PRO A 582 21.18 -20.33 14.59
C PRO A 582 22.62 -20.18 15.07
N ALA A 583 22.93 -20.87 16.16
CA ALA A 583 24.27 -21.09 16.67
C ALA A 583 25.19 -21.76 15.63
N ASP A 584 26.45 -21.36 15.67
CA ASP A 584 27.56 -21.79 14.82
C ASP A 584 28.86 -21.36 15.52
N PRO A 585 29.31 -22.11 16.55
CA PRO A 585 30.44 -21.68 17.38
C PRO A 585 31.75 -21.54 16.59
N ASP A 586 31.94 -22.36 15.55
CA ASP A 586 33.09 -22.32 14.65
C ASP A 586 33.12 -21.04 13.81
N ASN A 587 31.95 -20.44 13.53
CA ASN A 587 31.79 -19.15 12.87
C ASN A 587 31.47 -17.99 13.83
N GLY A 588 31.82 -18.13 15.12
CA GLY A 588 31.72 -17.06 16.12
C GLY A 588 30.31 -16.77 16.65
N ARG A 589 29.31 -17.63 16.39
CA ARG A 589 27.96 -17.57 16.97
C ARG A 589 27.81 -18.66 18.06
N PRO A 590 28.26 -18.43 19.30
CA PRO A 590 28.30 -19.50 20.32
C PRO A 590 26.92 -19.95 20.83
N GLN A 591 25.86 -19.18 20.56
CA GLN A 591 24.49 -19.42 20.99
C GLN A 591 23.52 -18.92 19.91
N ASP A 592 22.30 -19.43 19.93
CA ASP A 592 21.22 -19.00 19.04
C ASP A 592 20.79 -17.56 19.35
N GLY A 593 20.11 -16.92 18.41
CA GLY A 593 19.74 -15.52 18.52
C GLY A 593 18.67 -15.11 17.51
N TYR A 594 18.38 -13.80 17.47
CA TYR A 594 17.45 -13.22 16.51
C TYR A 594 17.83 -11.78 16.17
N VAL A 595 17.60 -11.38 14.91
CA VAL A 595 17.69 -9.99 14.47
C VAL A 595 16.28 -9.40 14.43
N ASP A 596 16.11 -8.22 15.00
CA ASP A 596 14.82 -7.55 15.16
C ASP A 596 14.92 -6.04 14.96
N VAL A 597 13.77 -5.39 14.78
CA VAL A 597 13.65 -3.93 14.70
C VAL A 597 13.53 -3.32 16.10
N VAL A 598 14.27 -2.25 16.36
CA VAL A 598 14.25 -1.47 17.61
C VAL A 598 14.21 0.02 17.33
N ILE A 599 13.79 0.80 18.33
CA ILE A 599 13.82 2.26 18.29
C ILE A 599 15.18 2.73 18.80
N SER A 600 15.92 3.50 17.99
CA SER A 600 17.16 4.20 18.38
C SER A 600 17.29 5.50 17.56
N ASP A 601 18.12 6.45 17.97
CA ASP A 601 18.56 7.61 17.16
C ASP A 601 17.47 8.35 16.34
N ASN A 602 16.26 8.49 16.89
CA ASN A 602 15.09 9.07 16.22
C ASN A 602 14.56 8.25 15.01
N GLY A 603 14.65 6.91 15.04
CA GLY A 603 14.20 6.06 13.95
C GLY A 603 14.12 4.56 14.26
N ASN A 604 13.69 3.79 13.27
CA ASN A 604 13.75 2.32 13.29
C ASN A 604 15.14 1.82 12.88
N HIS A 605 15.73 0.92 13.68
CA HIS A 605 17.06 0.33 13.48
C HIS A 605 17.09 -1.18 13.73
N LEU A 606 18.15 -1.86 13.28
CA LEU A 606 18.34 -3.29 13.49
C LEU A 606 19.20 -3.58 14.72
N ALA A 607 18.81 -4.60 15.46
CA ALA A 607 19.46 -5.11 16.66
C ALA A 607 19.56 -6.63 16.61
N TYR A 608 20.70 -7.19 17.01
CA TYR A 608 20.92 -8.62 17.16
C TYR A 608 20.93 -9.02 18.64
N PHE A 609 20.04 -9.93 19.02
CA PHE A 609 19.91 -10.47 20.37
C PHE A 609 20.41 -11.92 20.38
N SER A 610 21.41 -12.21 21.20
CA SER A 610 21.88 -13.58 21.49
C SER A 610 22.42 -13.62 22.93
N PRO A 611 22.11 -14.66 23.74
CA PRO A 611 21.19 -15.77 23.48
C PRO A 611 19.73 -15.31 23.22
N LEU A 612 18.85 -16.24 22.83
CA LEU A 612 17.41 -15.99 22.58
C LEU A 612 16.68 -15.30 23.75
N ASN A 613 17.16 -15.46 24.99
CA ASN A 613 16.61 -14.80 26.18
C ASN A 613 17.39 -13.55 26.61
N SER A 614 18.26 -12.99 25.76
CA SER A 614 18.89 -11.70 26.01
C SER A 614 17.90 -10.56 25.80
N SER A 615 17.85 -9.64 26.77
CA SER A 615 17.20 -8.33 26.65
C SER A 615 18.16 -7.23 26.14
N ILE A 616 19.46 -7.53 26.01
CA ILE A 616 20.51 -6.58 25.62
C ILE A 616 21.03 -6.96 24.23
N PRO A 617 20.85 -6.10 23.20
CA PRO A 617 21.32 -6.39 21.85
C PRO A 617 22.71 -5.85 21.54
N VAL A 618 23.30 -6.40 20.47
CA VAL A 618 24.29 -5.71 19.64
C VAL A 618 23.52 -4.85 18.62
N MET A 619 23.71 -3.53 18.66
CA MET A 619 23.10 -2.62 17.68
C MET A 619 23.80 -2.76 16.32
N LEU A 620 23.06 -3.20 15.29
CA LEU A 620 23.58 -3.38 13.94
C LEU A 620 23.54 -2.09 13.12
N THR A 621 22.55 -1.23 13.34
CA THR A 621 22.43 0.08 12.68
C THR A 621 22.14 1.20 13.67
N LYS A 622 22.49 2.44 13.32
CA LYS A 622 22.31 3.63 14.17
C LYS A 622 22.45 4.97 13.44
N GLY A 623 21.97 6.02 14.07
CA GLY A 623 22.03 7.43 13.63
C GLY A 623 20.78 7.88 12.86
N ASN A 624 20.53 9.19 12.80
CA ASN A 624 19.28 9.82 12.34
C ASN A 624 18.91 9.55 10.86
N TRP A 625 18.41 8.33 10.59
CA TRP A 625 17.86 7.78 9.36
C TRP A 625 17.20 6.45 9.70
N GLU A 626 16.18 6.02 8.94
CA GLU A 626 15.42 4.81 9.29
C GLU A 626 15.74 3.61 8.37
N VAL A 627 15.76 2.42 8.96
CA VAL A 627 15.61 1.14 8.25
C VAL A 627 14.19 1.04 7.71
N ASP A 628 14.04 0.56 6.47
CA ASP A 628 12.75 0.32 5.85
C ASP A 628 12.38 -1.16 5.99
N GLY A 629 11.34 -1.42 6.77
CA GLY A 629 11.06 -2.75 7.31
C GLY A 629 12.17 -3.23 8.25
N GLY A 630 12.71 -4.41 7.97
CA GLY A 630 13.67 -5.11 8.84
C GLY A 630 14.79 -5.83 8.06
N PRO A 631 15.36 -6.92 8.61
CA PRO A 631 16.35 -7.73 7.91
C PRO A 631 15.74 -8.44 6.69
N ALA A 632 16.10 -7.98 5.49
CA ALA A 632 15.64 -8.53 4.22
C ALA A 632 16.20 -9.93 3.94
N ALA A 633 17.43 -10.20 4.39
CA ALA A 633 18.06 -11.52 4.34
C ALA A 633 19.23 -11.63 5.33
N VAL A 634 19.70 -12.85 5.60
CA VAL A 634 20.90 -13.12 6.41
C VAL A 634 21.78 -14.15 5.72
N ASP A 635 23.04 -13.81 5.46
CA ASP A 635 24.09 -14.75 5.08
C ASP A 635 24.76 -15.26 6.37
N LEU A 636 24.32 -16.45 6.81
CA LEU A 636 24.84 -17.14 7.99
C LEU A 636 26.27 -17.67 7.78
N GLN A 637 26.75 -17.82 6.55
CA GLN A 637 28.13 -18.24 6.28
C GLN A 637 29.11 -17.09 6.55
N ASN A 638 28.72 -15.84 6.27
CA ASN A 638 29.56 -14.65 6.41
C ASN A 638 29.16 -13.72 7.57
N ASN A 639 28.19 -14.11 8.40
CA ASN A 639 27.62 -13.31 9.49
C ASN A 639 27.06 -11.94 9.03
N LEU A 640 26.50 -11.85 7.81
CA LEU A 640 25.98 -10.60 7.24
C LEU A 640 24.45 -10.54 7.26
N VAL A 641 23.91 -9.41 7.72
CA VAL A 641 22.50 -9.03 7.61
C VAL A 641 22.35 -8.03 6.46
N TYR A 642 21.43 -8.31 5.55
CA TYR A 642 21.05 -7.41 4.47
C TYR A 642 19.72 -6.70 4.79
N PHE A 643 19.61 -5.42 4.44
CA PHE A 643 18.45 -4.60 4.78
C PHE A 643 18.30 -3.40 3.82
N THR A 644 17.12 -2.79 3.80
CA THR A 644 16.85 -1.55 3.05
C THR A 644 16.76 -0.36 4.01
N ALA A 645 17.21 0.82 3.61
CA ALA A 645 17.14 2.01 4.46
C ALA A 645 17.01 3.34 3.70
N ALA A 646 16.39 4.32 4.36
CA ALA A 646 16.26 5.71 3.93
C ALA A 646 17.53 6.56 4.20
N LYS A 647 18.69 5.91 4.30
CA LYS A 647 19.95 6.48 4.82
C LYS A 647 20.55 7.65 4.02
N GLN A 648 20.24 7.78 2.73
CA GLN A 648 20.75 8.88 1.90
C GLN A 648 19.81 10.10 1.93
N ALA A 649 18.50 9.87 1.97
CA ALA A 649 17.44 10.85 2.18
C ALA A 649 16.12 10.12 2.50
N PRO A 650 15.17 10.75 3.23
CA PRO A 650 13.83 10.20 3.48
C PRO A 650 13.10 9.71 2.22
N THR A 651 13.33 10.39 1.09
CA THR A 651 12.67 10.15 -0.21
C THR A 651 13.28 9.00 -1.04
N GLN A 652 14.34 8.35 -0.53
CA GLN A 652 15.17 7.39 -1.26
C GLN A 652 15.26 6.05 -0.52
N ARG A 653 15.57 4.96 -1.22
CA ARG A 653 15.82 3.63 -0.62
C ARG A 653 17.02 2.97 -1.25
N HIS A 654 17.91 2.47 -0.41
CA HIS A 654 19.13 1.77 -0.81
C HIS A 654 19.30 0.49 0.00
N VAL A 655 19.90 -0.52 -0.62
CA VAL A 655 20.15 -1.83 -0.02
C VAL A 655 21.56 -1.86 0.59
N TYR A 656 21.65 -2.28 1.84
CA TYR A 656 22.88 -2.34 2.62
C TYR A 656 23.12 -3.76 3.15
N SER A 657 24.38 -4.03 3.53
CA SER A 657 24.79 -5.15 4.37
C SER A 657 25.52 -4.63 5.59
N VAL A 658 25.37 -5.31 6.73
CA VAL A 658 26.18 -5.09 7.95
C VAL A 658 26.47 -6.44 8.61
N LYS A 659 27.57 -6.55 9.35
CA LYS A 659 27.86 -7.77 10.14
C LYS A 659 26.98 -7.86 11.39
N LEU A 660 26.79 -9.07 11.92
CA LEU A 660 26.10 -9.32 13.19
C LEU A 660 26.80 -8.72 14.44
N ASP A 661 28.04 -8.23 14.30
CA ASP A 661 28.75 -7.44 15.33
C ASP A 661 28.52 -5.92 15.20
N GLY A 662 27.74 -5.48 14.21
CA GLY A 662 27.48 -4.07 13.89
C GLY A 662 28.60 -3.37 13.09
N THR A 663 29.60 -4.10 12.59
CA THR A 663 30.72 -3.55 11.81
C THR A 663 30.55 -3.69 10.30
N ASP A 664 31.43 -3.01 9.55
CA ASP A 664 31.55 -3.06 8.08
C ASP A 664 30.24 -2.86 7.29
N MET A 665 29.40 -1.92 7.74
CA MET A 665 28.18 -1.54 7.00
C MET A 665 28.52 -0.95 5.62
N GLN A 666 28.01 -1.58 4.55
CA GLN A 666 28.29 -1.24 3.14
C GLN A 666 27.01 -1.17 2.31
N SER A 667 27.01 -0.38 1.22
CA SER A 667 25.91 -0.34 0.24
C SER A 667 26.14 -1.37 -0.87
N LEU A 668 25.10 -2.10 -1.26
CA LEU A 668 25.11 -3.02 -2.41
C LEU A 668 24.81 -2.30 -3.74
N VAL A 669 24.34 -1.05 -3.66
CA VAL A 669 23.85 -0.26 -4.79
C VAL A 669 24.55 1.11 -4.85
N PRO A 670 24.61 1.77 -6.02
CA PRO A 670 25.14 3.13 -6.14
C PRO A 670 24.39 4.10 -5.23
N THR A 671 25.12 5.04 -4.61
CA THR A 671 24.59 6.08 -3.71
C THR A 671 25.08 7.49 -4.08
N ASN A 672 25.67 7.64 -5.27
CA ASN A 672 26.18 8.91 -5.81
C ASN A 672 25.11 9.72 -6.56
N GLU A 673 23.96 9.09 -6.82
CA GLU A 673 22.78 9.63 -7.50
C GLU A 673 21.54 9.22 -6.69
N ALA A 674 20.41 9.90 -6.89
CA ALA A 674 19.17 9.55 -6.20
C ALA A 674 18.65 8.19 -6.68
N GLY A 675 18.21 7.33 -5.74
CA GLY A 675 17.72 5.99 -6.06
C GLY A 675 16.60 5.52 -5.14
N TYR A 676 15.67 4.75 -5.72
CA TYR A 676 14.73 3.91 -5.00
C TYR A 676 14.94 2.46 -5.45
N TRP A 677 15.47 1.64 -4.55
CA TRP A 677 15.83 0.25 -4.79
C TRP A 677 14.95 -0.68 -3.96
N GLU A 678 14.47 -1.74 -4.59
CA GLU A 678 13.78 -2.87 -3.95
C GLU A 678 14.60 -4.15 -4.19
N SER A 679 14.59 -5.07 -3.22
CA SER A 679 15.45 -6.26 -3.21
C SER A 679 14.71 -7.51 -2.75
N SER A 680 14.92 -8.61 -3.46
CA SER A 680 14.61 -9.96 -2.98
C SER A 680 15.87 -10.83 -3.09
N PHE A 681 16.15 -11.65 -2.07
CA PHE A 681 17.38 -12.41 -1.92
C PHE A 681 17.14 -13.92 -2.06
N SER A 682 18.15 -14.63 -2.55
CA SER A 682 18.17 -16.10 -2.53
C SER A 682 18.20 -16.66 -1.11
N SER A 683 17.82 -17.93 -0.94
CA SER A 683 17.70 -18.60 0.36
C SER A 683 18.98 -18.55 1.21
N GLY A 684 20.17 -18.65 0.60
CA GLY A 684 21.46 -18.50 1.26
C GLY A 684 22.04 -17.09 1.22
N ALA A 685 21.24 -16.09 0.82
CA ALA A 685 21.60 -14.68 0.62
C ALA A 685 22.83 -14.44 -0.29
N GLY A 686 23.13 -15.40 -1.17
CA GLY A 686 24.23 -15.33 -2.12
C GLY A 686 23.98 -14.52 -3.38
N TYR A 687 22.71 -14.40 -3.75
CA TYR A 687 22.27 -13.71 -4.95
C TYR A 687 21.08 -12.82 -4.60
N ILE A 688 20.93 -11.73 -5.34
CA ILE A 688 19.94 -10.68 -5.07
C ILE A 688 19.32 -10.21 -6.38
N SER A 689 17.99 -10.31 -6.46
CA SER A 689 17.16 -9.66 -7.49
C SER A 689 16.91 -8.23 -7.05
N LEU A 690 17.56 -7.29 -7.72
CA LEU A 690 17.41 -5.85 -7.54
C LEU A 690 16.43 -5.30 -8.58
N LYS A 691 15.34 -4.67 -8.11
CA LYS A 691 14.53 -3.76 -8.91
C LYS A 691 14.99 -2.33 -8.62
N TYR A 692 15.49 -1.63 -9.63
CA TYR A 692 15.59 -0.17 -9.59
C TYR A 692 14.22 0.38 -9.98
N THR A 693 13.54 1.07 -9.06
CA THR A 693 12.16 1.55 -9.27
C THR A 693 12.07 3.05 -9.50
N GLY A 694 13.18 3.79 -9.38
CA GLY A 694 13.27 5.19 -9.78
C GLY A 694 14.47 5.95 -9.21
N PRO A 695 14.60 7.27 -9.52
CA PRO A 695 13.61 8.06 -10.24
C PRO A 695 13.51 7.71 -11.71
N ASN A 696 14.63 7.41 -12.38
CA ASN A 696 14.71 7.15 -13.82
C ASN A 696 13.97 5.85 -14.23
N ILE A 697 13.92 5.54 -15.54
CA ILE A 697 13.22 4.37 -16.08
C ILE A 697 13.57 3.08 -15.29
N PRO A 698 12.57 2.39 -14.70
CA PRO A 698 12.81 1.21 -13.89
C PRO A 698 13.42 0.03 -14.65
N TYR A 699 14.24 -0.77 -13.97
CA TYR A 699 14.85 -1.98 -14.53
C TYR A 699 15.08 -3.02 -13.45
N GLN A 700 15.27 -4.29 -13.85
CA GLN A 700 15.56 -5.39 -12.94
C GLN A 700 16.81 -6.15 -13.35
N LYS A 701 17.63 -6.52 -12.36
CA LYS A 701 18.81 -7.37 -12.54
C LYS A 701 18.98 -8.33 -11.37
N VAL A 702 19.59 -9.48 -11.62
CA VAL A 702 20.11 -10.37 -10.58
C VAL A 702 21.62 -10.23 -10.53
N ILE A 703 22.17 -10.04 -9.33
CA ILE A 703 23.63 -10.00 -9.10
C ILE A 703 24.02 -10.98 -7.98
N SER A 704 25.29 -11.40 -7.96
CA SER A 704 25.88 -12.00 -6.75
C SER A 704 26.01 -10.95 -5.64
N THR A 705 25.83 -11.32 -4.38
CA THR A 705 26.17 -10.45 -3.25
C THR A 705 27.69 -10.26 -3.11
N PRO A 706 28.16 -9.24 -2.35
CA PRO A 706 29.59 -8.98 -2.19
C PRO A 706 30.39 -10.19 -1.66
N ALA A 707 29.77 -11.03 -0.83
CA ALA A 707 30.41 -12.18 -0.18
C ALA A 707 30.72 -13.37 -1.11
N LYS A 708 29.90 -13.66 -2.13
CA LYS A 708 30.17 -14.79 -3.04
C LYS A 708 31.40 -14.50 -3.93
N PRO A 709 32.37 -15.41 -4.08
CA PRO A 709 33.52 -15.21 -4.96
C PRO A 709 33.15 -15.07 -6.44
N GLU A 710 32.15 -15.83 -6.90
CA GLU A 710 31.59 -15.71 -8.25
C GLU A 710 30.79 -14.42 -8.39
N LYS A 711 31.07 -13.64 -9.44
CA LYS A 711 30.39 -12.35 -9.72
C LYS A 711 29.48 -12.45 -10.95
N ILE A 712 28.22 -12.78 -10.71
CA ILE A 712 27.14 -12.73 -11.69
C ILE A 712 26.54 -11.31 -11.71
N SER A 713 26.15 -10.86 -12.90
CA SER A 713 25.29 -9.69 -13.09
C SER A 713 24.46 -9.84 -14.37
N GLN A 714 23.23 -10.36 -14.25
CA GLN A 714 22.30 -10.54 -15.36
C GLN A 714 21.19 -9.48 -15.29
N VAL A 715 20.97 -8.72 -16.37
CA VAL A 715 19.77 -7.87 -16.52
C VAL A 715 18.59 -8.75 -16.97
N LEU A 716 17.42 -8.57 -16.37
CA LEU A 716 16.21 -9.35 -16.64
C LEU A 716 15.16 -8.55 -17.42
N GLU A 717 15.04 -7.24 -17.14
CA GLU A 717 14.18 -6.31 -17.88
C GLU A 717 14.80 -4.89 -17.84
N GLU A 718 14.73 -4.19 -18.98
CA GLU A 718 15.27 -2.84 -19.21
C GLU A 718 14.17 -1.81 -19.53
N ASN A 719 12.91 -2.23 -19.64
CA ASN A 719 11.74 -1.39 -19.91
C ASN A 719 11.87 -0.48 -21.15
N LYS A 720 12.52 -0.98 -22.21
CA LYS A 720 12.79 -0.26 -23.47
C LYS A 720 11.55 0.40 -24.10
N ALA A 721 10.39 -0.25 -24.03
CA ALA A 721 9.13 0.31 -24.50
C ALA A 721 8.67 1.52 -23.66
N LEU A 722 8.81 1.45 -22.34
CA LEU A 722 8.49 2.55 -21.41
C LEU A 722 9.48 3.71 -21.57
N ALA A 723 10.78 3.44 -21.80
CA ALA A 723 11.77 4.48 -22.14
C ALA A 723 11.41 5.21 -23.44
N GLN A 724 10.97 4.48 -24.47
CA GLN A 724 10.48 5.07 -25.73
C GLN A 724 9.16 5.85 -25.52
N MET A 725 8.29 5.41 -24.62
CA MET A 725 7.07 6.12 -24.26
C MET A 725 7.41 7.43 -23.52
N ALA A 726 8.22 7.39 -22.46
CA ALA A 726 8.63 8.55 -21.67
C ALA A 726 9.35 9.61 -22.53
N SER A 727 10.29 9.20 -23.39
CA SER A 727 11.01 10.12 -24.29
C SER A 727 10.17 10.69 -25.45
N SER A 728 8.93 10.21 -25.65
CA SER A 728 8.01 10.71 -26.69
C SER A 728 6.77 11.44 -26.15
N HIS A 729 6.63 11.58 -24.83
CA HIS A 729 5.54 12.32 -24.18
C HIS A 729 6.04 13.50 -23.37
N GLU A 730 5.18 14.50 -23.20
CA GLU A 730 5.44 15.67 -22.37
C GLU A 730 5.19 15.34 -20.89
N LEU A 731 6.09 14.58 -20.26
CA LEU A 731 6.03 14.30 -18.82
C LEU A 731 6.38 15.55 -17.99
N PRO A 732 5.80 15.71 -16.78
CA PRO A 732 6.02 16.88 -15.94
C PRO A 732 7.39 16.86 -15.24
N HIS A 733 7.93 18.04 -14.96
CA HIS A 733 9.22 18.20 -14.27
C HIS A 733 9.02 18.04 -12.77
N GLN A 734 9.80 17.19 -12.11
CA GLN A 734 9.64 16.88 -10.69
C GLN A 734 10.69 17.57 -9.85
N ILE A 735 10.29 18.57 -9.06
CA ILE A 735 11.20 19.37 -8.24
C ILE A 735 11.01 19.02 -6.77
N PHE A 736 11.87 18.12 -6.30
CA PHE A 736 11.99 17.73 -4.91
C PHE A 736 12.66 18.86 -4.11
N GLN A 737 12.00 19.32 -3.06
CA GLN A 737 12.45 20.41 -2.20
C GLN A 737 11.95 20.20 -0.76
N ASN A 738 12.60 20.80 0.22
CA ASN A 738 12.13 20.76 1.62
C ASN A 738 11.43 22.08 1.97
N VAL A 739 10.48 22.02 2.90
CA VAL A 739 10.00 23.20 3.64
C VAL A 739 10.19 22.99 5.14
N THR A 740 10.22 24.08 5.90
CA THR A 740 10.29 24.03 7.36
C THR A 740 9.01 24.62 7.94
N VAL A 741 8.30 23.84 8.76
CA VAL A 741 7.08 24.24 9.49
C VAL A 741 7.29 23.89 10.96
N ASP A 742 7.14 24.87 11.85
CA ASP A 742 7.41 24.75 13.31
C ASP A 742 8.79 24.17 13.71
N GLY A 743 9.76 24.15 12.78
CA GLY A 743 11.07 23.52 12.96
C GLY A 743 11.20 22.12 12.32
N TYR A 744 10.09 21.46 12.01
CA TYR A 744 10.06 20.19 11.29
C TYR A 744 10.37 20.39 9.81
N THR A 745 11.17 19.50 9.22
CA THR A 745 11.61 19.59 7.82
C THR A 745 10.80 18.62 6.95
N LEU A 746 9.76 19.14 6.32
CA LEU A 746 8.81 18.37 5.51
C LEU A 746 9.35 18.13 4.10
N GLN A 747 9.07 16.95 3.54
CA GLN A 747 9.47 16.63 2.16
C GLN A 747 8.37 17.09 1.19
N VAL A 748 8.76 17.70 0.06
CA VAL A 748 7.83 18.17 -0.97
C VAL A 748 8.32 17.78 -2.36
N VAL A 749 7.41 17.30 -3.22
CA VAL A 749 7.63 17.25 -4.67
C VAL A 749 6.64 18.16 -5.39
N GLU A 750 7.18 19.06 -6.20
CA GLU A 750 6.44 19.97 -7.06
C GLU A 750 6.51 19.48 -8.51
N ARG A 751 5.39 19.01 -9.05
CA ARG A 751 5.25 18.60 -10.45
C ARG A 751 4.83 19.80 -11.28
N ARG A 752 5.72 20.30 -12.14
CA ARG A 752 5.48 21.46 -13.01
C ARG A 752 5.11 21.02 -14.44
N PRO A 753 4.29 21.81 -15.15
CA PRO A 753 3.92 21.50 -16.53
C PRO A 753 5.13 21.49 -17.47
N PRO A 754 5.13 20.67 -18.54
CA PRO A 754 6.26 20.48 -19.45
C PRO A 754 6.84 21.78 -20.04
N HIS A 755 5.97 22.75 -20.33
CA HIS A 755 6.34 24.06 -20.89
C HIS A 755 6.16 25.20 -19.88
N PHE A 756 6.59 24.96 -18.63
CA PHE A 756 6.48 25.92 -17.52
C PHE A 756 7.19 27.26 -17.80
N ASP A 757 6.43 28.35 -17.76
CA ASP A 757 6.89 29.73 -17.85
C ASP A 757 6.64 30.42 -16.49
N PRO A 758 7.69 30.79 -15.72
CA PRO A 758 7.55 31.39 -14.40
C PRO A 758 6.92 32.80 -14.40
N LYS A 759 6.57 33.36 -15.57
CA LYS A 759 5.81 34.61 -15.70
C LYS A 759 4.29 34.39 -15.72
N LYS A 760 3.81 33.17 -15.94
CA LYS A 760 2.38 32.84 -15.91
C LYS A 760 1.91 32.57 -14.49
N LYS A 761 0.60 32.73 -14.26
CA LYS A 761 -0.09 32.30 -13.05
C LYS A 761 -0.76 30.94 -13.28
N TYR A 762 -0.39 29.96 -12.46
CA TYR A 762 -0.91 28.59 -12.53
C TYR A 762 -1.80 28.28 -11.33
N PRO A 763 -2.95 27.64 -11.53
CA PRO A 763 -3.63 26.90 -10.47
C PRO A 763 -2.73 25.84 -9.85
N VAL A 764 -3.01 25.50 -8.58
CA VAL A 764 -2.23 24.52 -7.82
C VAL A 764 -3.14 23.46 -7.21
N LEU A 765 -2.92 22.20 -7.56
CA LEU A 765 -3.52 21.06 -6.88
C LEU A 765 -2.55 20.54 -5.81
N PHE A 766 -2.99 20.46 -4.56
CA PHE A 766 -2.33 19.66 -3.54
C PHE A 766 -2.89 18.23 -3.60
N TYR A 767 -2.01 17.24 -3.53
CA TYR A 767 -2.36 15.82 -3.46
C TYR A 767 -1.72 15.21 -2.22
N LEU A 768 -2.55 14.59 -1.37
CA LEU A 768 -2.12 14.00 -0.11
C LEU A 768 -2.83 12.68 0.25
N TYR A 769 -2.19 11.98 1.16
CA TYR A 769 -2.72 10.87 1.94
C TYR A 769 -2.54 11.26 3.41
N GLY A 770 -1.29 11.34 3.88
CA GLY A 770 -0.97 11.90 5.20
C GLY A 770 -1.23 10.97 6.39
N GLY A 771 -1.65 9.73 6.15
CA GLY A 771 -1.83 8.74 7.21
C GLY A 771 -0.53 8.41 7.96
N PRO A 772 -0.62 8.01 9.25
CA PRO A 772 0.50 7.53 10.05
C PRO A 772 1.45 6.60 9.26
N GLY A 773 2.75 6.86 9.33
CA GLY A 773 3.79 6.03 8.70
C GLY A 773 3.86 6.07 7.16
N SER A 774 2.83 6.57 6.47
CA SER A 774 2.79 6.64 5.01
C SER A 774 3.86 7.56 4.42
N GLN A 775 4.18 7.41 3.12
CA GLN A 775 5.11 8.29 2.40
C GLN A 775 4.73 8.42 0.92
N MET A 776 4.63 9.65 0.42
CA MET A 776 4.25 9.95 -0.97
C MET A 776 5.34 10.69 -1.74
N VAL A 777 6.20 11.45 -1.05
CA VAL A 777 7.34 12.16 -1.62
C VAL A 777 8.53 11.21 -1.65
N ASN A 778 8.50 10.29 -2.60
CA ASN A 778 9.57 9.33 -2.84
C ASN A 778 10.11 9.44 -4.28
N ARG A 779 11.28 8.84 -4.52
CA ARG A 779 11.97 8.83 -5.82
C ARG A 779 11.61 7.62 -6.70
N ARG A 780 10.39 7.06 -6.63
CA ARG A 780 9.92 6.05 -7.61
C ARG A 780 9.54 6.72 -8.95
N PHE A 781 9.69 6.00 -10.06
CA PHE A 781 9.12 6.36 -11.35
C PHE A 781 7.61 6.08 -11.35
N HIS A 782 6.78 7.10 -11.56
CA HIS A 782 5.34 6.93 -11.73
C HIS A 782 4.73 7.99 -12.65
N VAL A 783 3.73 7.58 -13.44
CA VAL A 783 2.90 8.47 -14.26
C VAL A 783 1.44 8.14 -13.96
N ASP A 784 0.83 9.00 -13.17
CA ASP A 784 -0.49 8.83 -12.56
C ASP A 784 -1.41 10.02 -12.87
N PHE A 785 -2.54 10.12 -12.16
CA PHE A 785 -3.46 11.26 -12.25
C PHE A 785 -2.76 12.60 -12.01
N GLN A 786 -1.79 12.69 -11.09
CA GLN A 786 -1.05 13.93 -10.83
C GLN A 786 -0.19 14.33 -12.03
N SER A 787 0.45 13.32 -12.65
CA SER A 787 1.22 13.52 -13.88
C SER A 787 0.34 13.88 -15.08
N TYR A 788 -0.90 13.40 -15.15
CA TYR A 788 -1.90 13.88 -16.13
C TYR A 788 -2.31 15.34 -15.87
N VAL A 789 -2.63 15.70 -14.63
CA VAL A 789 -2.98 17.08 -14.23
C VAL A 789 -1.85 18.06 -14.59
N ALA A 790 -0.59 17.71 -14.29
CA ALA A 790 0.55 18.54 -14.61
C ALA A 790 0.91 18.55 -16.11
N SER A 791 0.87 17.39 -16.80
CA SER A 791 1.21 17.28 -18.22
C SER A 791 0.18 17.94 -19.13
N SER A 792 -1.10 17.65 -18.91
CA SER A 792 -2.16 17.79 -19.91
C SER A 792 -3.20 18.84 -19.55
N LEU A 793 -3.55 19.01 -18.27
CA LEU A 793 -4.33 20.17 -17.82
C LEU A 793 -3.43 21.41 -17.60
N GLY A 794 -2.14 21.20 -17.41
CA GLY A 794 -1.12 22.26 -17.36
C GLY A 794 -1.03 23.01 -16.02
N TYR A 795 -1.61 22.44 -14.95
CA TYR A 795 -1.56 23.00 -13.60
C TYR A 795 -0.26 22.61 -12.88
N VAL A 796 0.03 23.23 -11.74
CA VAL A 796 1.10 22.74 -10.83
C VAL A 796 0.47 21.74 -9.86
N VAL A 797 1.15 20.62 -9.59
CA VAL A 797 0.74 19.69 -8.52
C VAL A 797 1.81 19.64 -7.44
N VAL A 798 1.37 19.67 -6.18
CA VAL A 798 2.24 19.63 -4.99
C VAL A 798 1.86 18.42 -4.14
N THR A 799 2.86 17.64 -3.73
CA THR A 799 2.69 16.55 -2.75
C THR A 799 3.62 16.82 -1.58
N VAL A 800 3.09 16.76 -0.36
CA VAL A 800 3.79 17.11 0.89
C VAL A 800 3.65 15.97 1.88
N ASP A 801 4.78 15.44 2.35
CA ASP A 801 4.82 14.52 3.49
C ASP A 801 5.05 15.36 4.76
N GLY A 802 3.98 15.54 5.54
CA GLY A 802 3.95 16.31 6.79
C GLY A 802 4.32 15.49 8.03
N ARG A 803 4.17 16.07 9.23
CA ARG A 803 4.17 15.32 10.49
C ARG A 803 3.19 14.14 10.42
N GLY A 804 3.51 13.05 11.10
CA GLY A 804 2.80 11.75 11.00
C GLY A 804 3.35 10.80 9.94
N THR A 805 3.94 11.31 8.85
CA THR A 805 4.50 10.47 7.77
C THR A 805 5.79 9.74 8.17
N GLY A 806 6.14 8.70 7.43
CA GLY A 806 7.32 7.87 7.68
C GLY A 806 8.64 8.48 7.19
N PHE A 807 9.75 7.98 7.73
CA PHE A 807 11.14 8.22 7.29
C PHE A 807 11.66 9.67 7.45
N ILE A 808 10.85 10.60 7.95
CA ILE A 808 11.27 11.95 8.36
C ILE A 808 11.69 12.04 9.84
N GLY A 809 11.83 10.90 10.52
CA GLY A 809 12.25 10.78 11.92
C GLY A 809 11.07 10.48 12.86
N ARG A 810 11.34 9.68 13.90
CA ARG A 810 10.31 9.16 14.81
C ARG A 810 9.56 10.26 15.56
N GLU A 811 10.22 11.32 16.03
CA GLU A 811 9.58 12.49 16.66
C GLU A 811 8.52 13.14 15.75
N ALA A 812 8.87 13.36 14.48
CA ALA A 812 7.96 13.91 13.48
C ALA A 812 6.83 12.94 13.12
N ARG A 813 7.07 11.62 13.23
CA ARG A 813 6.05 10.58 13.06
C ARG A 813 5.11 10.46 14.26
N THR A 814 5.60 10.51 15.50
CA THR A 814 4.80 10.16 16.68
C THR A 814 4.02 11.32 17.31
N ILE A 815 4.37 12.58 17.00
CA ILE A 815 3.68 13.77 17.52
C ILE A 815 2.16 13.82 17.24
N ILE A 816 1.68 13.13 16.21
CA ILE A 816 0.24 13.05 15.87
C ILE A 816 -0.59 12.17 16.83
N ARG A 817 0.06 11.41 17.73
CA ARG A 817 -0.64 10.51 18.69
C ARG A 817 -1.72 11.30 19.44
N ASN A 818 -2.91 10.72 19.53
CA ASN A 818 -4.11 11.26 20.17
C ASN A 818 -4.78 12.46 19.45
N ASN A 819 -4.20 12.98 18.35
CA ASN A 819 -4.60 14.25 17.73
C ASN A 819 -4.66 14.18 16.18
N LEU A 820 -5.02 13.03 15.60
CA LEU A 820 -5.06 12.83 14.14
C LEU A 820 -5.79 13.97 13.40
N GLY A 821 -5.22 14.39 12.28
CA GLY A 821 -5.66 15.50 11.44
C GLY A 821 -5.26 16.89 11.94
N SER A 822 -4.63 17.04 13.12
CA SER A 822 -4.32 18.36 13.68
C SER A 822 -3.02 18.94 13.14
N TYR A 823 -1.91 18.21 13.25
CA TYR A 823 -0.60 18.66 12.78
C TYR A 823 -0.49 18.49 11.26
N GLU A 824 -1.09 17.41 10.74
CA GLU A 824 -1.10 17.08 9.33
C GLU A 824 -1.85 18.15 8.52
N ALA A 825 -2.99 18.66 9.02
CA ALA A 825 -3.72 19.73 8.34
C ALA A 825 -2.94 21.05 8.41
N HIS A 826 -2.36 21.38 9.57
CA HIS A 826 -1.51 22.56 9.72
C HIS A 826 -0.35 22.55 8.70
N ASP A 827 0.34 21.42 8.54
CA ASP A 827 1.50 21.30 7.64
C ASP A 827 1.14 21.51 6.17
N GLN A 828 -0.02 21.01 5.73
CA GLN A 828 -0.55 21.22 4.38
C GLN A 828 -0.93 22.70 4.18
N ILE A 829 -1.63 23.31 5.14
CA ILE A 829 -2.04 24.72 5.11
C ILE A 829 -0.82 25.66 5.11
N ALA A 830 0.16 25.41 5.99
CA ALA A 830 1.40 26.17 6.03
C ALA A 830 2.17 26.08 4.70
N THR A 831 2.23 24.89 4.10
CA THR A 831 2.89 24.69 2.81
C THR A 831 2.11 25.35 1.66
N ALA A 832 0.78 25.32 1.66
CA ALA A 832 -0.05 26.07 0.71
C ALA A 832 0.14 27.59 0.87
N LYS A 833 0.20 28.11 2.11
CA LYS A 833 0.53 29.51 2.43
C LYS A 833 1.98 29.89 2.08
N ILE A 834 2.87 28.93 1.78
CA ILE A 834 4.18 29.15 1.14
C ILE A 834 4.03 29.18 -0.40
N TRP A 835 3.27 28.24 -0.99
CA TRP A 835 3.07 28.18 -2.45
C TRP A 835 2.31 29.39 -2.99
N ALA A 836 1.25 29.85 -2.32
CA ALA A 836 0.47 31.05 -2.67
C ALA A 836 1.33 32.32 -2.86
N LYS A 837 2.49 32.39 -2.19
CA LYS A 837 3.44 33.51 -2.27
C LYS A 837 4.42 33.41 -3.45
N LYS A 838 4.50 32.27 -4.15
CA LYS A 838 5.41 32.09 -5.29
C LYS A 838 4.89 32.92 -6.49
N SER A 839 5.79 33.58 -7.22
CA SER A 839 5.43 34.55 -8.27
C SER A 839 4.50 33.97 -9.35
N TYR A 840 4.65 32.68 -9.65
CA TYR A 840 3.91 31.94 -10.66
C TYR A 840 2.65 31.21 -10.15
N VAL A 841 2.36 31.22 -8.86
CA VAL A 841 1.15 30.57 -8.29
C VAL A 841 -0.01 31.53 -8.31
N ASP A 842 -1.16 31.04 -8.73
CA ASP A 842 -2.46 31.72 -8.58
C ASP A 842 -3.04 31.37 -7.20
N ALA A 843 -3.14 32.36 -6.31
CA ALA A 843 -3.56 32.15 -4.92
C ALA A 843 -5.07 31.91 -4.77
N ASP A 844 -5.86 32.36 -5.76
CA ASP A 844 -7.33 32.22 -5.75
C ASP A 844 -7.78 30.90 -6.43
N ARG A 845 -6.81 30.07 -6.84
CA ARG A 845 -7.02 28.78 -7.52
C ARG A 845 -6.12 27.68 -6.96
N ILE A 846 -6.22 27.45 -5.66
CA ILE A 846 -5.58 26.34 -4.94
C ILE A 846 -6.66 25.33 -4.53
N ALA A 847 -6.45 24.06 -4.88
CA ALA A 847 -7.31 22.93 -4.54
C ALA A 847 -6.53 21.84 -3.77
N ILE A 848 -7.22 20.95 -3.07
CA ILE A 848 -6.61 19.81 -2.35
C ILE A 848 -7.40 18.50 -2.56
N TRP A 849 -6.74 17.35 -2.70
CA TRP A 849 -7.43 16.07 -2.87
C TRP A 849 -6.71 14.84 -2.32
N GLY A 850 -7.50 13.83 -1.94
CA GLY A 850 -7.02 12.53 -1.47
C GLY A 850 -8.13 11.48 -1.31
N TRP A 851 -7.74 10.24 -1.01
CA TRP A 851 -8.60 9.05 -0.84
C TRP A 851 -8.39 8.44 0.56
N SER A 852 -9.43 7.88 1.19
CA SER A 852 -9.34 7.22 2.52
C SER A 852 -8.86 8.19 3.61
N TYR A 853 -7.72 7.94 4.26
CA TYR A 853 -7.06 8.93 5.13
C TYR A 853 -6.79 10.25 4.40
N GLY A 854 -6.43 10.22 3.10
CA GLY A 854 -6.31 11.42 2.28
C GLY A 854 -7.65 12.12 2.03
N GLY A 855 -8.76 11.39 2.07
CA GLY A 855 -10.11 11.94 2.04
C GLY A 855 -10.44 12.66 3.36
N PHE A 856 -10.19 12.00 4.48
CA PHE A 856 -10.25 12.60 5.83
C PHE A 856 -9.42 13.89 5.89
N MET A 857 -8.16 13.84 5.48
CA MET A 857 -7.25 14.99 5.48
C MET A 857 -7.69 16.11 4.55
N THR A 858 -8.29 15.78 3.40
CA THR A 858 -8.88 16.79 2.52
C THR A 858 -9.99 17.55 3.24
N LEU A 859 -10.93 16.84 3.86
CA LEU A 859 -12.03 17.48 4.62
C LEU A 859 -11.51 18.24 5.84
N LYS A 860 -10.51 17.70 6.55
CA LYS A 860 -9.93 18.32 7.75
C LYS A 860 -9.15 19.60 7.45
N VAL A 861 -8.46 19.64 6.30
CA VAL A 861 -7.83 20.88 5.80
C VAL A 861 -8.87 21.92 5.42
N LEU A 862 -9.95 21.55 4.71
CA LEU A 862 -11.03 22.49 4.36
C LEU A 862 -11.75 23.05 5.61
N GLU A 863 -11.95 22.23 6.64
CA GLU A 863 -12.48 22.63 7.94
C GLU A 863 -11.54 23.60 8.68
N THR A 864 -10.24 23.31 8.69
CA THR A 864 -9.23 24.05 9.47
C THR A 864 -8.78 25.35 8.80
N ASP A 865 -8.72 25.40 7.46
CA ASP A 865 -8.32 26.58 6.68
C ASP A 865 -9.51 27.52 6.39
N ALA A 866 -10.75 27.04 6.52
CA ALA A 866 -11.98 27.81 6.35
C ALA A 866 -12.00 28.73 5.11
N GLY A 867 -11.54 28.21 3.96
CA GLY A 867 -11.48 28.95 2.71
C GLY A 867 -10.37 29.99 2.58
N GLU A 868 -9.48 30.19 3.57
CA GLU A 868 -8.41 31.21 3.51
C GLU A 868 -7.46 30.99 2.33
N THR A 869 -6.99 29.75 2.14
CA THR A 869 -5.92 29.37 1.20
C THR A 869 -6.44 28.41 0.14
N PHE A 870 -7.03 27.30 0.58
CA PHE A 870 -7.69 26.33 -0.28
C PHE A 870 -9.07 26.86 -0.62
N LYS A 871 -9.40 26.90 -1.91
CA LYS A 871 -10.73 27.32 -2.38
C LYS A 871 -11.60 26.12 -2.69
N TYR A 872 -10.98 24.97 -2.97
CA TYR A 872 -11.62 23.75 -3.43
C TYR A 872 -11.02 22.51 -2.82
N GLY A 873 -11.78 21.42 -2.72
CA GLY A 873 -11.19 20.10 -2.50
C GLY A 873 -12.05 18.92 -2.95
N MET A 874 -11.42 17.75 -3.08
CA MET A 874 -12.06 16.52 -3.55
C MET A 874 -11.66 15.33 -2.66
N ALA A 875 -12.61 14.78 -1.91
CA ALA A 875 -12.38 13.68 -0.97
C ALA A 875 -13.06 12.40 -1.47
N VAL A 876 -12.30 11.30 -1.55
CA VAL A 876 -12.82 9.98 -1.97
C VAL A 876 -12.74 8.99 -0.79
N ALA A 877 -13.83 8.25 -0.57
CA ALA A 877 -14.03 7.34 0.56
C ALA A 877 -13.49 7.90 1.91
N PRO A 878 -13.88 9.13 2.33
CA PRO A 878 -13.27 9.76 3.49
C PRO A 878 -13.72 9.14 4.81
N VAL A 879 -12.76 8.86 5.71
CA VAL A 879 -13.07 8.79 7.15
C VAL A 879 -13.52 10.19 7.59
N THR A 880 -14.53 10.25 8.45
CA THR A 880 -15.11 11.52 8.94
C THR A 880 -15.18 11.59 10.47
N ASP A 881 -15.21 10.44 11.13
CA ASP A 881 -15.14 10.30 12.56
C ASP A 881 -14.41 8.99 12.88
N TRP A 882 -13.35 9.08 13.68
CA TRP A 882 -12.52 7.93 14.03
C TRP A 882 -13.28 6.89 14.89
N ARG A 883 -14.46 7.22 15.44
CA ARG A 883 -15.37 6.27 16.08
C ARG A 883 -16.05 5.30 15.10
N PHE A 884 -15.96 5.51 13.79
CA PHE A 884 -16.59 4.67 12.76
C PHE A 884 -15.62 3.73 12.02
N TYR A 885 -14.32 3.88 12.27
CA TYR A 885 -13.25 3.05 11.72
C TYR A 885 -12.83 1.96 12.74
N ASP A 886 -11.98 1.02 12.34
CA ASP A 886 -11.64 -0.15 13.16
C ASP A 886 -10.80 0.20 14.40
N SER A 887 -10.81 -0.66 15.41
CA SER A 887 -10.12 -0.46 16.67
C SER A 887 -8.60 -0.64 16.58
N ILE A 888 -8.11 -1.56 15.75
CA ILE A 888 -6.71 -1.97 15.69
C ILE A 888 -5.85 -0.86 15.06
N TYR A 889 -6.30 -0.29 13.93
CA TYR A 889 -5.76 0.92 13.34
C TYR A 889 -5.95 2.11 14.27
N THR A 890 -7.20 2.38 14.65
CA THR A 890 -7.53 3.68 15.24
C THR A 890 -6.90 3.84 16.61
N GLU A 891 -6.92 2.83 17.47
CA GLU A 891 -6.47 2.98 18.87
C GLU A 891 -4.94 2.98 19.01
N ARG A 892 -4.23 2.36 18.05
CA ARG A 892 -2.77 2.48 17.86
C ARG A 892 -2.33 3.95 17.70
N TYR A 893 -3.14 4.79 17.07
CA TYR A 893 -2.83 6.22 16.86
C TYR A 893 -3.62 7.17 17.79
N MET A 894 -4.86 6.83 18.15
CA MET A 894 -5.81 7.66 18.92
C MET A 894 -6.10 7.20 20.36
N ARG A 895 -5.66 6.01 20.78
CA ARG A 895 -6.10 5.31 22.02
C ARG A 895 -7.59 4.94 21.95
N THR A 896 -8.08 4.17 22.93
CA THR A 896 -9.52 3.94 23.10
C THR A 896 -10.27 5.30 23.19
N PRO A 897 -11.51 5.42 22.67
CA PRO A 897 -12.35 6.60 22.88
C PRO A 897 -12.56 6.95 24.36
N GLN A 898 -12.47 5.95 25.25
CA GLN A 898 -12.56 6.07 26.70
C GLN A 898 -11.31 6.77 27.30
N ASN A 899 -10.11 6.46 26.80
CA ASN A 899 -8.85 7.07 27.27
C ASN A 899 -8.52 8.41 26.59
N ASN A 900 -9.09 8.71 25.41
CA ASN A 900 -8.83 9.95 24.67
C ASN A 900 -10.10 10.61 24.05
N PRO A 901 -11.19 10.84 24.81
CA PRO A 901 -12.44 11.35 24.24
C PRO A 901 -12.27 12.69 23.51
N GLN A 902 -11.48 13.61 24.08
CA GLN A 902 -11.18 14.91 23.48
C GLN A 902 -10.39 14.82 22.17
N GLY A 903 -9.64 13.73 21.94
CA GLY A 903 -8.95 13.52 20.67
C GLY A 903 -9.95 13.20 19.57
N TYR A 904 -10.85 12.23 19.80
CA TYR A 904 -11.88 11.85 18.83
C TYR A 904 -12.81 13.02 18.50
N ASP A 905 -13.22 13.80 19.50
CA ASP A 905 -14.06 14.99 19.29
C ASP A 905 -13.34 16.10 18.49
N LYS A 906 -12.01 16.23 18.61
CA LYS A 906 -11.20 17.18 17.82
C LYS A 906 -10.90 16.69 16.41
N SER A 907 -10.63 15.40 16.24
CA SER A 907 -10.22 14.84 14.95
C SER A 907 -11.42 14.71 14.00
N ALA A 908 -12.60 14.32 14.51
CA ALA A 908 -13.83 14.23 13.73
C ALA A 908 -14.16 15.54 12.97
N ILE A 909 -14.74 15.39 11.78
CA ILE A 909 -15.29 16.48 10.98
C ILE A 909 -16.60 16.95 11.65
N SER A 910 -16.62 18.19 12.10
CA SER A 910 -17.59 18.72 13.07
C SER A 910 -17.92 20.20 12.85
N ASN A 911 -16.95 21.03 12.44
CA ASN A 911 -17.13 22.45 12.17
C ASN A 911 -17.54 22.70 10.71
N VAL A 912 -18.71 22.17 10.33
CA VAL A 912 -19.24 22.26 8.97
C VAL A 912 -19.48 23.71 8.49
N THR A 913 -19.69 24.66 9.41
CA THR A 913 -19.83 26.09 9.07
C THR A 913 -18.50 26.75 8.70
N ALA A 914 -17.35 26.18 9.11
CA ALA A 914 -16.04 26.55 8.56
C ALA A 914 -15.80 25.91 7.18
N MET A 915 -16.23 24.66 6.98
CA MET A 915 -16.21 24.04 5.65
C MET A 915 -17.04 24.84 4.62
N ALA A 916 -18.16 25.41 5.06
CA ALA A 916 -19.02 26.29 4.26
C ALA A 916 -18.34 27.61 3.79
N GLN A 917 -17.17 27.99 4.32
CA GLN A 917 -16.41 29.16 3.86
C GLN A 917 -15.50 28.84 2.65
N ASN A 918 -15.35 27.58 2.27
CA ASN A 918 -14.67 27.17 1.03
C ASN A 918 -15.63 27.39 -0.17
N VAL A 919 -15.09 27.53 -1.38
CA VAL A 919 -15.92 27.88 -2.56
C VAL A 919 -16.79 26.70 -3.01
N ARG A 920 -16.18 25.52 -3.14
CA ARG A 920 -16.91 24.26 -3.36
C ARG A 920 -16.07 23.03 -3.03
N PHE A 921 -16.67 21.92 -2.63
CA PHE A 921 -15.95 20.65 -2.47
C PHE A 921 -16.74 19.43 -2.96
N LEU A 922 -16.02 18.38 -3.39
CA LEU A 922 -16.59 17.14 -3.91
C LEU A 922 -16.33 15.99 -2.92
N ILE A 923 -17.36 15.21 -2.60
CA ILE A 923 -17.25 13.96 -1.83
C ILE A 923 -17.70 12.78 -2.71
N MET A 924 -16.93 11.70 -2.71
CA MET A 924 -17.29 10.47 -3.44
C MET A 924 -17.08 9.21 -2.60
N HIS A 925 -17.95 8.21 -2.73
CA HIS A 925 -17.92 6.99 -1.89
C HIS A 925 -18.43 5.74 -2.63
N GLY A 926 -17.87 4.58 -2.32
CA GLY A 926 -18.52 3.30 -2.58
C GLY A 926 -19.68 3.07 -1.60
N VAL A 927 -20.81 2.54 -2.07
CA VAL A 927 -21.97 2.25 -1.20
C VAL A 927 -21.75 0.98 -0.37
N ALA A 928 -20.95 0.04 -0.88
CA ALA A 928 -20.60 -1.22 -0.23
C ALA A 928 -19.14 -1.21 0.27
N ASP A 929 -18.65 -0.04 0.67
CA ASP A 929 -17.31 0.13 1.26
C ASP A 929 -17.26 -0.55 2.63
N ASP A 930 -16.47 -1.63 2.68
CA ASP A 930 -16.26 -2.54 3.81
C ASP A 930 -15.03 -2.17 4.65
N ASN A 931 -14.31 -1.10 4.27
CA ASN A 931 -13.15 -0.59 5.00
C ASN A 931 -13.45 0.78 5.63
N VAL A 932 -13.72 1.80 4.80
CA VAL A 932 -14.26 3.08 5.26
C VAL A 932 -15.77 3.04 5.08
N HIS A 933 -16.46 2.53 6.08
CA HIS A 933 -17.91 2.39 6.03
C HIS A 933 -18.64 3.67 5.59
N MET A 934 -19.59 3.50 4.66
CA MET A 934 -20.48 4.53 4.11
C MET A 934 -21.20 5.39 5.18
N GLN A 935 -21.36 4.86 6.41
CA GLN A 935 -21.72 5.61 7.62
C GLN A 935 -20.97 6.95 7.75
N ASN A 936 -19.69 6.99 7.40
CA ASN A 936 -18.86 8.19 7.45
C ASN A 936 -19.45 9.34 6.63
N THR A 937 -19.68 9.16 5.34
CA THR A 937 -20.24 10.24 4.52
C THR A 937 -21.69 10.54 4.88
N LEU A 938 -22.53 9.53 5.15
CA LEU A 938 -23.94 9.78 5.49
C LEU A 938 -24.11 10.59 6.78
N THR A 939 -23.31 10.34 7.82
CA THR A 939 -23.33 11.12 9.08
C THR A 939 -22.65 12.49 8.97
N LEU A 940 -21.91 12.76 7.88
CA LEU A 940 -21.44 14.10 7.54
C LEU A 940 -22.48 14.89 6.74
N LEU A 941 -23.24 14.24 5.85
CA LEU A 941 -24.33 14.90 5.13
C LEU A 941 -25.45 15.38 6.08
N ASP A 942 -25.83 14.57 7.08
CA ASP A 942 -26.77 14.98 8.13
C ASP A 942 -26.32 16.28 8.86
N LYS A 943 -25.01 16.44 9.11
CA LYS A 943 -24.45 17.68 9.68
C LYS A 943 -24.56 18.86 8.70
N PHE A 944 -24.47 18.64 7.39
CA PHE A 944 -24.67 19.69 6.38
C PHE A 944 -26.14 20.09 6.28
N ASP A 945 -27.07 19.13 6.26
CA ASP A 945 -28.53 19.36 6.26
C ASP A 945 -28.96 20.17 7.50
N LEU A 946 -28.48 19.77 8.69
CA LEU A 946 -28.76 20.46 9.96
C LEU A 946 -28.19 21.89 10.05
N ALA A 947 -27.17 22.21 9.24
CA ALA A 947 -26.52 23.51 9.22
C ALA A 947 -26.88 24.36 7.98
N GLY A 948 -27.63 23.83 7.02
CA GLY A 948 -28.01 24.53 5.78
C GLY A 948 -26.83 24.74 4.83
N ILE A 949 -25.94 23.77 4.70
CA ILE A 949 -24.73 23.87 3.87
C ILE A 949 -25.00 23.24 2.50
N GLU A 950 -24.80 23.98 1.41
CA GLU A 950 -25.10 23.55 0.03
C GLU A 950 -23.90 23.66 -0.94
N ASN A 951 -22.73 24.11 -0.45
CA ASN A 951 -21.53 24.35 -1.27
C ASN A 951 -20.72 23.07 -1.59
N TYR A 952 -21.39 21.93 -1.77
CA TYR A 952 -20.74 20.66 -2.08
C TYR A 952 -21.41 19.89 -3.22
N ASP A 953 -20.66 18.94 -3.78
CA ASP A 953 -21.15 17.92 -4.70
C ASP A 953 -20.93 16.53 -4.08
N VAL A 954 -21.84 15.59 -4.33
CA VAL A 954 -21.68 14.20 -3.88
C VAL A 954 -21.84 13.21 -5.03
N HIS A 955 -21.11 12.09 -4.98
CA HIS A 955 -21.35 10.96 -5.88
C HIS A 955 -21.14 9.61 -5.20
N PHE A 956 -22.16 8.75 -5.27
CA PHE A 956 -22.13 7.41 -4.70
C PHE A 956 -22.09 6.37 -5.81
N PHE A 957 -21.25 5.36 -5.61
CA PHE A 957 -21.09 4.25 -6.55
C PHE A 957 -21.73 2.99 -5.96
N PRO A 958 -22.84 2.49 -6.53
CA PRO A 958 -23.49 1.26 -6.07
C PRO A 958 -22.52 0.08 -6.04
N ASP A 959 -22.70 -0.80 -5.05
CA ASP A 959 -21.99 -2.09 -4.88
C ASP A 959 -20.45 -2.02 -4.96
N SER A 960 -19.90 -0.82 -4.82
CA SER A 960 -18.48 -0.52 -4.88
C SER A 960 -17.84 -0.65 -3.51
N ASP A 961 -16.73 -1.40 -3.47
CA ASP A 961 -15.78 -1.53 -2.36
C ASP A 961 -14.95 -0.24 -2.15
N HIS A 962 -13.99 -0.28 -1.22
CA HIS A 962 -13.07 0.82 -0.95
C HIS A 962 -12.20 1.25 -2.16
N SER A 963 -12.02 0.37 -3.14
CA SER A 963 -11.31 0.62 -4.40
C SER A 963 -12.19 1.25 -5.49
N ILE A 964 -13.51 1.22 -5.27
CA ILE A 964 -14.55 1.77 -6.14
C ILE A 964 -14.50 1.14 -7.55
N LEU A 965 -14.42 -0.19 -7.64
CA LEU A 965 -14.21 -0.87 -8.93
C LEU A 965 -15.49 -1.35 -9.63
N PHE A 966 -16.63 -1.46 -8.93
CA PHE A 966 -17.84 -2.08 -9.47
C PHE A 966 -18.35 -1.35 -10.73
N HIS A 967 -18.66 -2.12 -11.78
CA HIS A 967 -19.17 -1.62 -13.07
C HIS A 967 -18.46 -0.35 -13.61
N ASN A 968 -17.12 -0.37 -13.67
CA ASN A 968 -16.27 0.71 -14.20
C ASN A 968 -16.29 2.03 -13.38
N ALA A 969 -16.77 1.99 -12.13
CA ALA A 969 -16.83 3.15 -11.24
C ALA A 969 -15.48 3.88 -11.08
N ASN A 970 -14.35 3.16 -10.99
CA ASN A 970 -13.03 3.75 -10.79
C ASN A 970 -12.62 4.69 -11.95
N SER A 971 -12.94 4.33 -13.19
CA SER A 971 -12.75 5.23 -14.34
C SER A 971 -13.53 6.53 -14.16
N ILE A 972 -14.79 6.41 -13.73
CA ILE A 972 -15.71 7.52 -13.51
C ILE A 972 -15.27 8.40 -12.32
N VAL A 973 -14.65 7.83 -11.27
CA VAL A 973 -13.98 8.59 -10.19
C VAL A 973 -12.95 9.54 -10.79
N TYR A 974 -12.00 9.01 -11.58
CA TYR A 974 -10.93 9.85 -12.14
C TYR A 974 -11.42 10.83 -13.22
N ASP A 975 -12.44 10.49 -14.01
CA ASP A 975 -13.06 11.44 -14.96
C ASP A 975 -13.78 12.58 -14.21
N LYS A 976 -14.43 12.29 -13.08
CA LYS A 976 -15.05 13.30 -12.20
C LYS A 976 -13.99 14.18 -11.54
N LEU A 977 -12.93 13.61 -10.95
CA LEU A 977 -11.83 14.38 -10.37
C LEU A 977 -11.21 15.34 -11.40
N GLY A 978 -10.94 14.85 -12.62
CA GLY A 978 -10.40 15.68 -13.70
C GLY A 978 -11.34 16.82 -14.12
N THR A 979 -12.60 16.48 -14.45
CA THR A 979 -13.57 17.46 -14.95
C THR A 979 -13.99 18.48 -13.90
N TRP A 980 -14.20 18.04 -12.66
CA TRP A 980 -14.59 18.92 -11.55
C TRP A 980 -13.48 19.92 -11.21
N LEU A 981 -12.21 19.47 -11.22
CA LEU A 981 -11.06 20.33 -11.00
C LEU A 981 -10.89 21.39 -12.09
N VAL A 982 -11.15 21.04 -13.35
CA VAL A 982 -11.16 22.01 -14.48
C VAL A 982 -12.26 23.06 -14.26
N ASN A 983 -13.47 22.65 -13.91
CA ASN A 983 -14.57 23.59 -13.63
C ASN A 983 -14.26 24.52 -12.45
N ALA A 984 -13.67 23.99 -11.38
CA ALA A 984 -13.21 24.77 -10.23
C ALA A 984 -12.14 25.80 -10.61
N PHE A 985 -11.11 25.42 -11.38
CA PHE A 985 -10.05 26.33 -11.81
C PHE A 985 -10.42 27.26 -12.98
N ASN A 986 -11.55 27.02 -13.64
CA ASN A 986 -12.21 27.96 -14.55
C ASN A 986 -13.16 28.93 -13.80
N GLY A 987 -13.40 28.70 -12.50
CA GLY A 987 -14.28 29.52 -11.68
C GLY A 987 -15.76 29.38 -12.02
N GLU A 988 -16.19 28.22 -12.56
CA GLU A 988 -17.58 27.97 -12.92
C GLU A 988 -18.51 28.06 -11.70
N TRP A 989 -18.05 27.61 -10.52
CA TRP A 989 -18.84 27.58 -9.30
C TRP A 989 -19.21 28.97 -8.76
N TYR A 990 -18.36 29.99 -8.95
CA TYR A 990 -18.70 31.39 -8.66
C TYR A 990 -19.82 31.94 -9.58
N ARG A 991 -20.10 31.29 -10.72
CA ARG A 991 -21.20 31.67 -11.63
C ARG A 991 -22.53 31.01 -11.25
N THR A 992 -22.50 30.07 -10.30
CA THR A 992 -23.66 29.27 -9.88
C THR A 992 -24.03 29.47 -8.41
N GLU A 993 -23.43 30.46 -7.73
CA GLU A 993 -23.67 30.77 -6.31
C GLU A 993 -25.01 31.51 -6.09
N ASP A 994 -25.42 32.36 -7.02
CA ASP A 994 -26.77 32.97 -7.13
C ASP A 994 -27.31 32.75 -8.57
N PRO A 995 -27.80 31.52 -8.88
CA PRO A 995 -28.18 31.14 -10.23
C PRO A 995 -29.54 31.73 -10.63
N ARG A 996 -29.51 32.94 -11.19
CA ARG A 996 -30.73 33.64 -11.63
C ARG A 996 -31.28 33.04 -12.94
N PRO A 997 -32.61 32.93 -13.10
CA PRO A 997 -33.22 32.60 -14.38
C PRO A 997 -32.80 33.59 -15.47
N VAL A 998 -32.54 33.09 -16.68
CA VAL A 998 -32.29 33.95 -17.85
C VAL A 998 -33.58 34.71 -18.15
N GLU A 999 -33.58 36.02 -17.95
CA GLU A 999 -34.74 36.85 -18.27
C GLU A 999 -35.01 36.82 -19.78
N THR A 1000 -36.20 36.37 -20.17
CA THR A 1000 -36.62 36.19 -21.57
C THR A 1000 -36.99 37.53 -22.23
N GLY A 1001 -36.03 38.47 -22.24
CA GLY A 1001 -36.18 39.82 -22.77
C GLY A 1001 -34.90 40.41 -23.39
N GLU A 1002 -33.72 40.13 -22.84
CA GLU A 1002 -32.45 40.71 -23.32
C GLU A 1002 -31.39 39.65 -23.65
N VAL A 1003 -31.44 39.12 -24.89
CA VAL A 1003 -30.26 38.53 -25.53
C VAL A 1003 -29.42 39.69 -26.07
N ASN A 1004 -28.54 40.25 -25.23
CA ASN A 1004 -27.52 41.20 -25.68
C ASN A 1004 -26.37 40.42 -26.36
N ASP A 1005 -26.01 40.80 -27.58
CA ASP A 1005 -25.01 40.14 -28.45
C ASP A 1005 -23.53 40.33 -27.98
N ASP A 1006 -23.25 40.30 -26.67
CA ASP A 1006 -21.92 40.54 -26.09
C ASP A 1006 -21.16 39.25 -25.71
N LEU A 1007 -21.76 38.07 -26.00
CA LEU A 1007 -21.07 36.77 -25.95
C LEU A 1007 -20.20 36.50 -27.20
N GLY A 1008 -20.07 37.48 -28.11
CA GLY A 1008 -19.46 37.31 -29.42
C GLY A 1008 -17.93 37.27 -29.48
N GLU A 1009 -17.18 37.69 -28.44
CA GLU A 1009 -15.72 37.87 -28.56
C GLU A 1009 -14.87 37.48 -27.33
N ARG A 1010 -15.09 36.29 -26.74
CA ARG A 1010 -14.11 35.71 -25.80
C ARG A 1010 -14.10 34.16 -25.70
N GLY A 1011 -14.18 33.47 -26.84
CA GLY A 1011 -14.37 32.01 -26.92
C GLY A 1011 -13.29 31.16 -27.63
N THR A 1012 -12.09 31.68 -27.94
CA THR A 1012 -11.03 30.89 -28.61
C THR A 1012 -9.60 31.25 -28.18
N ARG A 1013 -9.06 30.54 -27.17
CA ARG A 1013 -7.62 30.24 -27.03
C ARG A 1013 -7.30 29.23 -25.93
#